data_AF-A0A2V9KEQ2-F1
#
_entry.id   AF-A0A2V9KEQ2-F1
#
_cell.length_a   1.000
_cell.length_b   1.000
_cell.length_c   1.000
_cell.angle_alpha   90.00
_cell.angle_beta   90.00
_cell.angle_gamma   90.00
#
_symmetry.space_group_name_H-M   'P 1'
#
loop_
_entity.id
_entity.type
_entity.pdbx_description
1 polymer ?
#
loop_
_entity_poly.entity_id
_entity_poly.type
_entity_poly.pdbx_seq_one_letter_code
_entity_poly.pdbx_strand_id
1 'polypeptide(L)'
;MVHRRACLFVAALVLALAPAVPLGGQGRSEPALQVETLLKGIEYRSLGFSRGGRSTAVTGVPGKPLVYYLGSTGGGVWKSVDGGMRWSNVSDGFFEAGSIGAVAVAESDPNVVYAGTGSACPRGNISSGVGVYRSTDAGKTWKHAGLREAGQIGRIRVHPRDPDLVYVAALGHIFGPNDERGVFRSKDGGKSWQKVLFVSNRTGAVDLSMDPNNPRILYAALWTAERRPWTITSGSAESGLYKTTDGGDTWTKCKGGLPEGVVGKIAVAVSPANPERVWALIEAPDTKGGVYRSDNAGERWSKLNGERRFLQRAWYYIHIYADPKDPETVYVLNTGFYRSTDGGKTYQAISTPHGDNHDLWINPNDPNVMINANDGGANVSFTGGASWSTQMNQPTAEFYRVAVDTQFPYRVYGAQQDNSTASVPSRSEAREDLAFYSVGGGESGHIAVDPRNPNIVYAGSYGGAITRLDAGTRLTRSVRVYPESSTGQRAADMKYRFQWNAPIRISPHDPDVVYTTSQYVHRTRDGGHSWQVISPDLTRADRTKLDYSGGPISRDNTGVEVYGTIFAFEESPQQRGLLWAGSDDGLVHVSRDNGATWKNVTPAGIPEFATVNTIDPSRHDPARALVAVYRYRQDDDKPYIFRTTN
;
A
#
# COMPACT_ATOMS: atom_id res chain seq x y z
N MET A 1 -5.17 -26.27 96.60
CA MET A 1 -5.54 -27.18 95.50
C MET A 1 -6.05 -26.33 94.35
N VAL A 2 -5.27 -26.16 93.27
CA VAL A 2 -5.55 -26.70 91.91
C VAL A 2 -6.80 -26.03 91.30
N HIS A 3 -6.83 -25.25 90.20
CA HIS A 3 -5.95 -25.09 89.03
C HIS A 3 -6.34 -23.81 88.20
N ARG A 4 -5.32 -23.21 87.54
CA ARG A 4 -5.23 -22.56 86.19
C ARG A 4 -6.30 -21.53 85.74
N ARG A 5 -5.96 -20.23 85.57
CA ARG A 5 -5.18 -19.50 84.51
C ARG A 5 -6.03 -19.00 83.32
N ALA A 6 -6.14 -17.67 83.17
CA ALA A 6 -5.97 -16.92 81.91
C ALA A 6 -5.88 -15.40 82.24
N CYS A 7 -4.71 -14.80 82.02
CA CYS A 7 -4.47 -13.37 82.19
C CYS A 7 -4.49 -12.67 80.82
N LEU A 8 -5.41 -11.70 80.64
CA LEU A 8 -5.20 -10.55 79.77
C LEU A 8 -4.36 -9.53 80.54
N PHE A 9 -3.33 -8.98 79.91
CA PHE A 9 -2.72 -7.73 80.39
C PHE A 9 -2.61 -6.74 79.25
N VAL A 10 -3.39 -5.66 79.42
CA VAL A 10 -3.27 -4.37 78.78
C VAL A 10 -1.99 -3.72 79.32
N ALA A 11 -1.08 -3.28 78.45
CA ALA A 11 0.05 -2.45 78.83
C ALA A 11 -0.12 -1.06 78.21
N ALA A 12 -0.26 -0.07 79.09
CA ALA A 12 -0.42 1.33 78.78
C ALA A 12 0.92 1.99 78.40
N LEU A 13 0.77 3.02 77.57
CA LEU A 13 1.74 3.93 76.96
C LEU A 13 2.53 4.75 78.00
N VAL A 14 3.84 4.92 77.80
CA VAL A 14 4.56 6.15 78.19
C VAL A 14 5.53 6.54 77.06
N LEU A 15 5.33 7.76 76.55
CA LEU A 15 6.06 8.40 75.47
C LEU A 15 7.51 8.74 75.86
N ALA A 16 8.44 8.53 74.93
CA ALA A 16 9.68 9.31 74.84
C ALA A 16 9.67 10.04 73.48
N LEU A 17 9.71 11.38 73.53
CA LEU A 17 9.86 12.24 72.35
C LEU A 17 11.26 12.07 71.75
N ALA A 18 11.34 11.60 70.50
CA ALA A 18 12.52 11.70 69.65
C ALA A 18 12.28 12.78 68.57
N PRO A 19 13.30 13.59 68.20
CA PRO A 19 13.13 14.66 67.24
C PRO A 19 12.86 14.11 65.84
N ALA A 20 11.91 14.71 65.13
CA ALA A 20 11.59 14.38 63.75
C ALA A 20 12.80 14.70 62.84
N VAL A 21 13.48 13.64 62.38
CA VAL A 21 14.35 13.74 61.21
C VAL A 21 13.44 13.91 60.00
N PRO A 22 13.60 14.97 59.18
CA PRO A 22 12.88 15.04 57.93
C PRO A 22 13.41 13.90 57.06
N LEU A 23 12.57 12.89 56.83
CA LEU A 23 12.76 11.91 55.76
C LEU A 23 12.64 12.67 54.44
N GLY A 24 13.74 13.31 54.04
CA GLY A 24 13.98 13.71 52.67
C GLY A 24 13.99 12.43 51.86
N GLY A 25 12.83 12.06 51.33
CA GLY A 25 12.70 11.03 50.31
C GLY A 25 13.49 11.48 49.10
N GLN A 26 14.77 11.14 49.05
CA GLN A 26 15.48 10.98 47.79
C GLN A 26 14.72 9.86 47.06
N GLY A 27 13.79 10.26 46.20
CA GLY A 27 13.29 9.38 45.17
C GLY A 27 14.52 8.88 44.42
N ARG A 28 14.93 7.64 44.69
CA ARG A 28 15.84 6.93 43.81
C ARG A 28 15.12 6.90 42.47
N SER A 29 15.52 7.78 41.56
CA SER A 29 15.28 7.55 40.14
C SER A 29 15.94 6.22 39.84
N GLU A 30 15.14 5.15 39.71
CA GLU A 30 15.65 3.95 39.08
C GLU A 30 16.28 4.40 37.76
N PRO A 31 17.53 3.98 37.46
CA PRO A 31 18.14 4.33 36.20
C PRO A 31 17.19 3.85 35.11
N ALA A 32 16.69 4.78 34.29
CA ALA A 32 15.83 4.45 33.17
C ALA A 32 16.55 3.36 32.39
N LEU A 33 16.05 2.13 32.50
CA LEU A 33 16.62 0.98 31.83
C LEU A 33 16.65 1.36 30.35
N GLN A 34 17.83 1.58 29.78
CA GLN A 34 17.94 2.09 28.42
C GLN A 34 17.37 1.01 27.51
N VAL A 35 16.12 1.18 27.08
CA VAL A 35 15.38 0.28 26.19
C VAL A 35 16.24 -0.09 24.98
N GLU A 36 17.04 0.85 24.48
CA GLU A 36 18.04 0.64 23.43
C GLU A 36 19.00 -0.52 23.72
N THR A 37 19.48 -0.68 24.97
CA THR A 37 20.38 -1.77 25.36
C THR A 37 19.67 -3.12 25.35
N LEU A 38 18.39 -3.17 25.76
CA LEU A 38 17.59 -4.40 25.66
C LEU A 38 17.28 -4.78 24.20
N LEU A 39 17.04 -3.78 23.35
CA LEU A 39 16.69 -4.01 21.94
C LEU A 39 17.91 -4.41 21.09
N LYS A 40 19.13 -4.01 21.47
CA LYS A 40 20.38 -4.35 20.73
C LYS A 40 20.62 -5.85 20.53
N GLY A 41 20.07 -6.71 21.39
CA GLY A 41 20.20 -8.16 21.28
C GLY A 41 19.10 -8.85 20.46
N ILE A 42 18.14 -8.10 19.89
CA ILE A 42 17.01 -8.65 19.13
C ILE A 42 17.30 -8.53 17.63
N GLU A 43 17.28 -9.66 16.94
CA GLU A 43 17.45 -9.73 15.48
C GLU A 43 16.12 -10.03 14.80
N TYR A 44 15.86 -9.35 13.67
CA TYR A 44 14.76 -9.72 12.78
C TYR A 44 15.08 -11.04 12.08
N ARG A 45 14.06 -11.87 11.90
CA ARG A 45 14.15 -13.09 11.09
C ARG A 45 12.91 -13.27 10.25
N SER A 46 13.07 -13.94 9.11
CA SER A 46 11.93 -14.41 8.32
C SER A 46 11.17 -15.51 9.09
N LEU A 47 9.84 -15.56 8.87
CA LEU A 47 8.99 -16.69 9.27
C LEU A 47 8.80 -17.71 8.12
N GLY A 48 9.53 -17.54 7.01
CA GLY A 48 9.48 -18.43 5.85
C GLY A 48 8.30 -18.19 4.89
N PHE A 49 7.56 -17.09 5.05
CA PHE A 49 6.46 -16.79 4.13
C PHE A 49 6.95 -16.09 2.86
N SER A 50 6.81 -16.75 1.70
CA SER A 50 7.35 -16.29 0.42
C SER A 50 6.31 -16.11 -0.69
N ARG A 51 5.03 -15.95 -0.37
CA ARG A 51 4.03 -15.55 -1.39
C ARG A 51 4.19 -14.07 -1.71
N GLY A 52 4.51 -13.77 -2.97
CA GLY A 52 4.75 -12.40 -3.44
C GLY A 52 3.57 -11.47 -3.18
N GLY A 53 3.91 -10.22 -2.83
CA GLY A 53 2.98 -9.09 -2.82
C GLY A 53 3.20 -8.17 -4.01
N ARG A 54 2.46 -7.07 -4.07
CA ARG A 54 2.39 -6.19 -5.24
C ARG A 54 3.74 -5.61 -5.65
N SER A 55 4.04 -5.80 -6.93
CA SER A 55 5.17 -5.20 -7.63
C SER A 55 4.67 -4.23 -8.69
N THR A 56 5.24 -3.03 -8.74
CA THR A 56 4.87 -1.99 -9.73
C THR A 56 6.01 -1.60 -10.65
N ALA A 57 7.18 -2.21 -10.49
CA ALA A 57 8.32 -1.97 -11.37
C ALA A 57 9.04 -3.29 -11.65
N VAL A 58 9.38 -3.55 -12.92
CA VAL A 58 10.26 -4.66 -13.31
C VAL A 58 11.18 -4.24 -14.44
N THR A 59 12.36 -4.84 -14.50
CA THR A 59 13.24 -4.70 -15.66
C THR A 59 14.14 -5.93 -15.79
N GLY A 60 14.41 -6.33 -17.04
CA GLY A 60 15.44 -7.32 -17.35
C GLY A 60 16.74 -6.65 -17.77
N VAL A 61 17.79 -7.46 -17.96
CA VAL A 61 19.09 -6.97 -18.42
C VAL A 61 19.33 -7.45 -19.86
N PRO A 62 19.42 -6.55 -20.85
CA PRO A 62 19.77 -6.93 -22.22
C PRO A 62 21.08 -7.75 -22.26
N GLY A 63 21.06 -8.87 -22.97
CA GLY A 63 22.20 -9.78 -23.07
C GLY A 63 22.44 -10.70 -21.86
N LYS A 64 21.66 -10.55 -20.78
CA LYS A 64 21.69 -11.45 -19.60
C LYS A 64 20.28 -11.98 -19.32
N PRO A 65 19.78 -12.96 -20.09
CA PRO A 65 18.38 -13.38 -20.07
C PRO A 65 17.92 -14.03 -18.76
N LEU A 66 18.81 -14.25 -17.79
CA LEU A 66 18.45 -14.79 -16.47
C LEU A 66 18.46 -13.72 -15.36
N VAL A 67 18.84 -12.47 -15.68
CA VAL A 67 18.99 -11.40 -14.69
C VAL A 67 17.83 -10.42 -14.79
N TYR A 68 17.15 -10.24 -13.66
CA TYR A 68 15.96 -9.41 -13.55
C TYR A 68 15.95 -8.64 -12.24
N TYR A 69 15.25 -7.51 -12.23
CA TYR A 69 14.93 -6.75 -11.03
C TYR A 69 13.42 -6.58 -10.93
N LEU A 70 12.90 -6.59 -9.70
CA LEU A 70 11.55 -6.16 -9.36
C LEU A 70 11.61 -5.09 -8.28
N GLY A 71 10.66 -4.16 -8.32
CA GLY A 71 10.42 -3.14 -7.32
C GLY A 71 9.05 -3.32 -6.69
N SER A 72 9.04 -3.65 -5.40
CA SER A 72 7.81 -3.85 -4.64
C SER A 72 7.25 -2.54 -4.09
N THR A 73 5.97 -2.51 -3.73
CA THR A 73 5.31 -1.29 -3.22
C THR A 73 5.53 -1.00 -1.74
N GLY A 74 6.28 -1.87 -1.04
CA GLY A 74 6.67 -1.68 0.37
C GLY A 74 7.88 -2.48 0.84
N GLY A 75 8.58 -3.20 -0.04
CA GLY A 75 9.69 -4.11 0.32
C GLY A 75 10.98 -3.89 -0.48
N GLY A 76 11.12 -2.74 -1.14
CA GLY A 76 12.34 -2.35 -1.86
C GLY A 76 12.54 -3.05 -3.21
N VAL A 77 13.80 -3.10 -3.64
CA VAL A 77 14.26 -3.68 -4.91
C VAL A 77 14.82 -5.07 -4.67
N TRP A 78 14.40 -6.03 -5.49
CA TRP A 78 14.87 -7.40 -5.46
C TRP A 78 15.48 -7.78 -6.80
N LYS A 79 16.44 -8.70 -6.77
CA LYS A 79 17.17 -9.18 -7.94
C LYS A 79 17.09 -10.69 -8.06
N SER A 80 16.90 -11.17 -9.27
CA SER A 80 17.09 -12.56 -9.66
C SER A 80 18.25 -12.67 -10.64
N VAL A 81 18.99 -13.78 -10.56
CA VAL A 81 20.09 -14.13 -11.49
C VAL A 81 19.92 -15.52 -12.12
N ASP A 82 18.76 -16.15 -11.87
CA ASP A 82 18.45 -17.53 -12.26
C ASP A 82 17.07 -17.64 -12.94
N GLY A 83 16.63 -16.56 -13.60
CA GLY A 83 15.38 -16.59 -14.39
C GLY A 83 14.10 -16.46 -13.56
N GLY A 84 14.16 -15.81 -12.40
CA GLY A 84 13.00 -15.62 -11.52
C GLY A 84 12.75 -16.78 -10.56
N MET A 85 13.68 -17.74 -10.46
CA MET A 85 13.57 -18.88 -9.55
C MET A 85 13.89 -18.50 -8.10
N ARG A 86 14.81 -17.57 -7.89
CA ARG A 86 15.13 -16.96 -6.60
C ARG A 86 15.25 -15.45 -6.70
N TRP A 87 14.85 -14.79 -5.63
CA TRP A 87 14.90 -13.34 -5.47
C TRP A 87 15.66 -12.98 -4.20
N SER A 88 16.58 -12.03 -4.31
CA SER A 88 17.32 -11.48 -3.17
C SER A 88 17.09 -9.98 -3.08
N ASN A 89 16.80 -9.48 -1.87
CA ASN A 89 16.71 -8.05 -1.63
C ASN A 89 18.10 -7.43 -1.89
N VAL A 90 18.11 -6.32 -2.61
CA VAL A 90 19.33 -5.58 -2.95
C VAL A 90 19.28 -4.12 -2.51
N SER A 91 18.27 -3.70 -1.75
CA SER A 91 18.06 -2.30 -1.34
C SER A 91 18.10 -2.04 0.17
N ASP A 92 17.88 -3.08 0.98
CA ASP A 92 17.83 -2.96 2.43
C ASP A 92 19.18 -2.47 2.98
N GLY A 93 19.12 -1.60 3.99
CA GLY A 93 20.29 -0.91 4.53
C GLY A 93 20.72 0.32 3.72
N PHE A 94 20.17 0.56 2.52
CA PHE A 94 20.46 1.74 1.72
C PHE A 94 19.27 2.68 1.52
N PHE A 95 18.04 2.14 1.40
CA PHE A 95 16.86 2.93 1.03
C PHE A 95 16.13 3.44 2.28
N GLU A 96 15.75 4.72 2.26
CA GLU A 96 14.91 5.34 3.30
C GLU A 96 13.40 5.06 3.11
N ALA A 97 12.98 4.62 1.92
CA ALA A 97 11.60 4.25 1.62
C ALA A 97 11.53 2.96 0.79
N GLY A 98 10.63 2.05 1.17
CA GLY A 98 10.49 0.72 0.55
C GLY A 98 9.53 0.65 -0.65
N SER A 99 8.79 1.70 -0.96
CA SER A 99 7.89 1.75 -2.12
C SER A 99 8.67 2.08 -3.38
N ILE A 100 8.58 1.26 -4.41
CA ILE A 100 9.32 1.43 -5.68
C ILE A 100 8.35 1.64 -6.83
N GLY A 101 8.51 2.75 -7.56
CA GLY A 101 7.71 3.08 -8.74
C GLY A 101 8.41 2.82 -10.06
N ALA A 102 9.74 2.76 -10.08
CA ALA A 102 10.49 2.45 -11.30
C ALA A 102 11.83 1.79 -10.99
N VAL A 103 12.25 0.86 -11.84
CA VAL A 103 13.62 0.33 -11.87
C VAL A 103 14.10 0.33 -13.32
N ALA A 104 15.28 0.88 -13.58
CA ALA A 104 15.85 0.95 -14.92
C ALA A 104 17.33 0.56 -14.90
N VAL A 105 17.72 -0.34 -15.80
CA VAL A 105 19.11 -0.72 -16.03
C VAL A 105 19.62 0.03 -17.26
N ALA A 106 20.84 0.58 -17.20
CA ALA A 106 21.45 1.19 -18.37
C ALA A 106 21.85 0.12 -19.40
N GLU A 107 21.39 0.26 -20.65
CA GLU A 107 21.71 -0.71 -21.72
C GLU A 107 23.21 -0.73 -22.06
N SER A 108 23.85 0.44 -21.98
CA SER A 108 25.29 0.62 -22.27
C SER A 108 26.22 0.12 -21.16
N ASP A 109 25.73 0.06 -19.91
CA ASP A 109 26.47 -0.50 -18.77
C ASP A 109 25.50 -1.11 -17.75
N PRO A 110 25.26 -2.44 -17.80
CA PRO A 110 24.37 -3.11 -16.86
C PRO A 110 24.77 -3.09 -15.38
N ASN A 111 25.93 -2.51 -15.02
CA ASN A 111 26.26 -2.23 -13.62
C ASN A 111 25.52 -0.99 -13.09
N VAL A 112 25.14 -0.08 -13.98
CA VAL A 112 24.39 1.12 -13.63
C VAL A 112 22.90 0.81 -13.58
N VAL A 113 22.33 0.94 -12.38
CA VAL A 113 20.90 0.72 -12.13
C VAL A 113 20.35 1.92 -11.39
N TYR A 114 19.21 2.41 -11.83
CA TYR A 114 18.43 3.45 -11.16
C TYR A 114 17.16 2.86 -10.57
N ALA A 115 16.80 3.29 -9.36
CA ALA A 115 15.55 2.96 -8.71
C ALA A 115 14.84 4.25 -8.31
N GLY A 116 13.60 4.43 -8.77
CA GLY A 116 12.72 5.51 -8.36
C GLY A 116 11.79 5.01 -7.26
N THR A 117 11.81 5.66 -6.11
CA THR A 117 10.91 5.35 -5.00
C THR A 117 9.54 6.01 -5.19
N GLY A 118 8.50 5.45 -4.57
CA GLY A 118 7.11 5.87 -4.65
C GLY A 118 6.41 5.40 -5.91
N SER A 119 5.51 4.42 -5.78
CA SER A 119 4.71 3.91 -6.90
C SER A 119 3.71 4.92 -7.48
N ALA A 120 3.74 5.11 -8.81
CA ALA A 120 2.79 5.96 -9.52
C ALA A 120 1.47 5.24 -9.90
N CYS A 121 1.14 4.16 -9.18
CA CYS A 121 -0.17 3.51 -9.19
C CYS A 121 -0.89 3.80 -7.86
N PRO A 122 -1.44 5.01 -7.67
CA PRO A 122 -1.87 5.48 -6.35
C PRO A 122 -3.21 4.89 -5.89
N ARG A 123 -3.14 3.97 -4.94
CA ARG A 123 -4.26 3.55 -4.07
C ARG A 123 -4.40 4.47 -2.86
N GLY A 124 -5.53 4.41 -2.15
CA GLY A 124 -5.77 5.22 -0.94
C GLY A 124 -4.79 5.01 0.23
N ASN A 125 -4.03 3.91 0.24
CA ASN A 125 -3.05 3.55 1.28
C ASN A 125 -1.65 3.32 0.67
N ILE A 126 -1.13 4.31 -0.03
CA ILE A 126 0.20 4.25 -0.68
C ILE A 126 1.27 4.99 0.12
N SER A 127 2.48 4.44 0.14
CA SER A 127 3.66 5.08 0.75
C SER A 127 4.34 6.04 -0.22
N SER A 128 4.75 7.20 0.28
CA SER A 128 5.54 8.17 -0.49
C SER A 128 6.96 7.67 -0.77
N GLY A 129 7.46 8.00 -1.95
CA GLY A 129 8.89 7.88 -2.26
C GLY A 129 9.67 9.08 -1.74
N VAL A 130 10.99 8.90 -1.76
CA VAL A 130 12.03 9.83 -1.30
C VAL A 130 13.08 10.04 -2.41
N GLY A 131 12.65 9.96 -3.67
CA GLY A 131 13.48 10.23 -4.83
C GLY A 131 14.16 9.03 -5.47
N VAL A 132 15.30 9.29 -6.10
CA VAL A 132 16.03 8.34 -6.94
C VAL A 132 17.24 7.79 -6.20
N TYR A 133 17.50 6.51 -6.37
CA TYR A 133 18.74 5.86 -5.97
C TYR A 133 19.47 5.35 -7.21
N ARG A 134 20.81 5.36 -7.15
CA ARG A 134 21.69 4.84 -8.20
C ARG A 134 22.68 3.84 -7.63
N SER A 135 22.84 2.74 -8.34
CA SER A 135 23.89 1.74 -8.16
C SER A 135 24.86 1.82 -9.34
N THR A 136 26.14 1.52 -9.10
CA THR A 136 27.17 1.32 -10.15
C THR A 136 27.80 -0.08 -10.11
N ASP A 137 27.21 -1.00 -9.36
CA ASP A 137 27.73 -2.36 -9.15
C ASP A 137 26.62 -3.42 -9.23
N ALA A 138 25.60 -3.14 -10.06
CA ALA A 138 24.44 -3.99 -10.31
C ALA A 138 23.60 -4.29 -9.05
N GLY A 139 23.46 -3.30 -8.17
CA GLY A 139 22.60 -3.30 -6.99
C GLY A 139 23.27 -3.79 -5.72
N LYS A 140 24.60 -3.98 -5.68
CA LYS A 140 25.28 -4.38 -4.44
C LYS A 140 25.36 -3.22 -3.46
N THR A 141 25.53 -1.99 -3.97
CA THR A 141 25.50 -0.76 -3.19
C THR A 141 24.69 0.31 -3.91
N TRP A 142 24.05 1.18 -3.13
CA TRP A 142 23.23 2.27 -3.65
C TRP A 142 23.59 3.60 -3.01
N LYS A 143 23.38 4.68 -3.76
CA LYS A 143 23.48 6.06 -3.28
C LYS A 143 22.22 6.81 -3.66
N HIS A 144 21.75 7.67 -2.76
CA HIS A 144 20.72 8.64 -3.10
C HIS A 144 21.24 9.55 -4.22
N ALA A 145 20.40 9.77 -5.22
CA ALA A 145 20.70 10.46 -6.47
C ALA A 145 19.70 11.59 -6.72
N GLY A 146 19.24 12.27 -5.66
CA GLY A 146 18.41 13.46 -5.73
C GLY A 146 16.91 13.19 -5.87
N LEU A 147 16.17 14.27 -6.16
CA LEU A 147 14.71 14.30 -6.29
C LEU A 147 13.95 13.82 -5.02
N ARG A 148 14.39 14.26 -3.84
CA ARG A 148 13.87 13.77 -2.55
C ARG A 148 12.39 14.05 -2.36
N GLU A 149 11.88 15.14 -2.93
CA GLU A 149 10.49 15.61 -2.76
C GLU A 149 9.60 15.21 -3.96
N ALA A 150 10.08 14.34 -4.86
CA ALA A 150 9.36 13.93 -6.05
C ALA A 150 8.14 13.04 -5.75
N GLY A 151 8.02 12.54 -4.52
CA GLY A 151 6.91 11.69 -4.09
C GLY A 151 6.85 10.38 -4.88
N GLN A 152 5.98 10.31 -5.90
CA GLN A 152 5.87 9.12 -6.76
C GLN A 152 6.68 9.29 -8.05
N ILE A 153 7.51 8.30 -8.36
CA ILE A 153 8.26 8.21 -9.62
C ILE A 153 7.60 7.17 -10.52
N GLY A 154 7.04 7.62 -11.65
CA GLY A 154 6.30 6.74 -12.56
C GLY A 154 7.18 6.04 -13.59
N ARG A 155 8.29 6.66 -14.01
CA ARG A 155 9.19 6.08 -15.02
C ARG A 155 10.60 6.63 -14.93
N ILE A 156 11.58 5.79 -15.24
CA ILE A 156 12.97 6.20 -15.49
C ILE A 156 13.38 5.71 -16.88
N ARG A 157 14.01 6.58 -17.67
CA ARG A 157 14.62 6.24 -18.96
C ARG A 157 16.08 6.64 -18.95
N VAL A 158 16.96 5.67 -19.14
CA VAL A 158 18.40 5.87 -19.29
C VAL A 158 18.72 5.92 -20.77
N HIS A 159 19.57 6.85 -21.19
CA HIS A 159 19.98 6.96 -22.58
C HIS A 159 20.73 5.68 -23.02
N PRO A 160 20.42 5.11 -24.21
CA PRO A 160 20.90 3.78 -24.60
C PRO A 160 22.43 3.67 -24.72
N ARG A 161 23.12 4.81 -24.91
CA ARG A 161 24.57 4.88 -25.10
C ARG A 161 25.31 5.68 -24.02
N ASP A 162 24.59 6.18 -23.02
CA ASP A 162 25.18 7.00 -21.95
C ASP A 162 24.45 6.72 -20.63
N PRO A 163 25.09 6.01 -19.67
CA PRO A 163 24.45 5.65 -18.41
C PRO A 163 24.25 6.83 -17.46
N ASP A 164 24.87 7.99 -17.72
CA ASP A 164 24.77 9.19 -16.89
C ASP A 164 23.72 10.19 -17.40
N LEU A 165 23.28 10.05 -18.65
CA LEU A 165 22.13 10.76 -19.20
C LEU A 165 20.84 10.01 -18.90
N VAL A 166 20.07 10.52 -17.94
CA VAL A 166 18.86 9.86 -17.43
C VAL A 166 17.71 10.84 -17.28
N TYR A 167 16.49 10.35 -17.54
CA TYR A 167 15.24 11.09 -17.42
C TYR A 167 14.32 10.42 -16.40
N VAL A 168 13.62 11.23 -15.61
CA VAL A 168 12.69 10.79 -14.57
C VAL A 168 11.33 11.45 -14.80
N ALA A 169 10.28 10.64 -14.87
CA ALA A 169 8.90 11.09 -14.79
C ALA A 169 8.47 11.12 -13.31
N ALA A 170 8.39 12.32 -12.74
CA ALA A 170 7.97 12.56 -11.36
C ALA A 170 6.51 13.00 -11.33
N LEU A 171 5.64 12.18 -10.76
CA LEU A 171 4.23 12.50 -10.58
C LEU A 171 4.06 13.52 -9.45
N GLY A 172 4.89 13.46 -8.40
CA GLY A 172 4.80 14.31 -7.22
C GLY A 172 4.13 13.65 -6.03
N HIS A 173 3.80 14.47 -5.04
CA HIS A 173 3.03 14.08 -3.86
C HIS A 173 1.60 13.69 -4.27
N ILE A 174 1.14 12.51 -3.89
CA ILE A 174 -0.23 12.15 -4.24
C ILE A 174 -1.26 12.79 -3.30
N PHE A 175 -0.86 13.26 -2.12
CA PHE A 175 -1.77 13.75 -1.08
C PHE A 175 -1.88 15.28 -0.99
N GLY A 176 -1.13 15.99 -1.82
CA GLY A 176 -1.10 17.45 -1.86
C GLY A 176 -0.21 17.97 -3.00
N PRO A 177 -0.24 19.28 -3.29
CA PRO A 177 0.61 19.90 -4.30
C PRO A 177 2.08 19.95 -3.87
N ASN A 178 3.02 19.82 -4.81
CA ASN A 178 4.46 20.01 -4.55
C ASN A 178 5.18 20.48 -5.81
N ASP A 179 6.33 21.15 -5.65
CA ASP A 179 7.06 21.74 -6.77
C ASP A 179 7.90 20.72 -7.57
N GLU A 180 8.26 19.59 -6.96
CA GLU A 180 9.08 18.56 -7.61
C GLU A 180 8.20 17.58 -8.42
N ARG A 181 7.68 18.10 -9.53
CA ARG A 181 6.84 17.39 -10.51
C ARG A 181 7.28 17.65 -11.94
N GLY A 182 6.91 16.73 -12.83
CA GLY A 182 7.15 16.84 -14.27
C GLY A 182 8.27 15.91 -14.73
N VAL A 183 8.96 16.29 -15.80
CA VAL A 183 10.12 15.52 -16.30
C VAL A 183 11.41 16.18 -15.85
N PHE A 184 12.28 15.39 -15.23
CA PHE A 184 13.63 15.80 -14.85
C PHE A 184 14.65 15.07 -15.71
N ARG A 185 15.74 15.77 -16.06
CA ARG A 185 16.88 15.22 -16.80
C ARG A 185 18.16 15.44 -15.99
N SER A 186 18.98 14.41 -15.86
CA SER A 186 20.35 14.50 -15.38
C SER A 186 21.31 14.16 -16.52
N LYS A 187 22.47 14.81 -16.54
CA LYS A 187 23.58 14.55 -17.48
C LYS A 187 24.84 14.05 -16.74
N ASP A 188 24.74 13.78 -15.44
CA ASP A 188 25.85 13.46 -14.56
C ASP A 188 25.55 12.30 -13.60
N GLY A 189 24.60 11.44 -13.99
CA GLY A 189 24.22 10.26 -13.24
C GLY A 189 23.43 10.55 -11.96
N GLY A 190 22.65 11.63 -11.96
CA GLY A 190 21.78 12.03 -10.84
C GLY A 190 22.48 12.84 -9.74
N LYS A 191 23.65 13.42 -10.01
CA LYS A 191 24.27 14.40 -9.07
C LYS A 191 23.55 15.74 -9.14
N SER A 192 23.07 16.11 -10.32
CA SER A 192 22.22 17.28 -10.54
C SER A 192 21.06 16.97 -11.50
N TRP A 193 19.97 17.72 -11.35
CA TRP A 193 18.75 17.53 -12.14
C TRP A 193 18.25 18.86 -12.69
N GLN A 194 17.86 18.84 -13.97
CA GLN A 194 17.16 19.93 -14.63
C GLN A 194 15.69 19.55 -14.80
N LYS A 195 14.78 20.41 -14.34
CA LYS A 195 13.34 20.28 -14.64
C LYS A 195 13.11 20.73 -16.08
N VAL A 196 12.84 19.78 -16.98
CA VAL A 196 12.77 20.00 -18.44
C VAL A 196 11.34 20.06 -18.98
N LEU A 197 10.36 19.56 -18.23
CA LEU A 197 8.94 19.73 -18.54
C LEU A 197 8.15 19.93 -17.26
N PHE A 198 7.39 21.02 -17.16
CA PHE A 198 6.59 21.38 -16.00
C PHE A 198 5.31 22.09 -16.45
N VAL A 199 4.19 21.80 -15.78
CA VAL A 199 2.91 22.48 -16.03
C VAL A 199 2.42 23.19 -14.78
N SER A 200 2.35 22.50 -13.64
CA SER A 200 1.96 23.08 -12.36
C SER A 200 2.41 22.20 -11.18
N ASN A 201 2.25 22.68 -9.95
CA ASN A 201 2.51 21.91 -8.73
C ASN A 201 1.45 20.85 -8.41
N ARG A 202 0.44 20.66 -9.28
CA ARG A 202 -0.59 19.61 -9.18
C ARG A 202 -0.53 18.59 -10.31
N THR A 203 0.23 18.88 -11.36
CA THR A 203 0.30 18.07 -12.59
C THR A 203 1.73 17.60 -12.82
N GLY A 204 1.98 16.31 -12.64
CA GLY A 204 3.31 15.69 -12.80
C GLY A 204 3.36 14.71 -13.97
N ALA A 205 4.55 14.19 -14.27
CA ALA A 205 4.73 13.18 -15.31
C ALA A 205 4.57 11.77 -14.71
N VAL A 206 3.76 10.92 -15.35
CA VAL A 206 3.45 9.57 -14.88
C VAL A 206 4.06 8.48 -15.76
N ASP A 207 4.31 8.77 -17.04
CA ASP A 207 4.93 7.84 -17.98
C ASP A 207 5.85 8.59 -18.95
N LEU A 208 6.87 7.88 -19.45
CA LEU A 208 7.88 8.41 -20.34
C LEU A 208 8.30 7.33 -21.34
N SER A 209 8.28 7.63 -22.62
CA SER A 209 8.74 6.73 -23.69
C SER A 209 9.83 7.42 -24.49
N MET A 210 10.95 6.74 -24.69
CA MET A 210 12.11 7.22 -25.45
C MET A 210 12.24 6.35 -26.69
N ASP A 211 12.44 6.98 -27.86
CA ASP A 211 12.77 6.23 -29.07
C ASP A 211 14.21 5.70 -28.93
N PRO A 212 14.43 4.37 -28.90
CA PRO A 212 15.77 3.81 -28.77
C PRO A 212 16.63 4.06 -30.01
N ASN A 213 16.03 4.29 -31.18
CA ASN A 213 16.75 4.56 -32.43
C ASN A 213 17.19 6.03 -32.53
N ASN A 214 16.43 6.94 -31.92
CA ASN A 214 16.78 8.35 -31.81
C ASN A 214 16.39 8.91 -30.43
N PRO A 215 17.28 8.80 -29.42
CA PRO A 215 16.97 9.16 -28.04
C PRO A 215 16.84 10.68 -27.78
N ARG A 216 16.89 11.52 -28.83
CA ARG A 216 16.43 12.92 -28.75
C ARG A 216 14.90 13.02 -28.81
N ILE A 217 14.21 11.97 -29.25
CA ILE A 217 12.75 11.92 -29.33
C ILE A 217 12.22 11.21 -28.09
N LEU A 218 11.40 11.94 -27.31
CA LEU A 218 10.71 11.39 -26.15
C LEU A 218 9.26 11.85 -26.13
N TYR A 219 8.41 11.02 -25.53
CA TYR A 219 7.01 11.29 -25.26
C TYR A 219 6.76 11.21 -23.76
N ALA A 220 6.15 12.24 -23.19
CA ALA A 220 5.86 12.34 -21.76
C ALA A 220 4.35 12.49 -21.52
N ALA A 221 3.81 11.66 -20.64
CA ALA A 221 2.43 11.74 -20.19
C ALA A 221 2.35 12.52 -18.88
N LEU A 222 1.65 13.65 -18.89
CA LEU A 222 1.40 14.47 -17.70
C LEU A 222 -0.02 14.25 -17.18
N TRP A 223 -0.15 14.12 -15.87
CA TRP A 223 -1.37 13.73 -15.19
C TRP A 223 -1.56 14.54 -13.90
N THR A 224 -2.73 15.16 -13.76
CA THR A 224 -3.19 15.73 -12.49
C THR A 224 -3.81 14.62 -11.64
N ALA A 225 -3.20 14.32 -10.49
CA ALA A 225 -3.64 13.28 -9.58
C ALA A 225 -3.56 13.74 -8.13
N GLU A 226 -4.64 13.53 -7.38
CA GLU A 226 -4.68 13.80 -5.95
C GLU A 226 -5.56 12.77 -5.22
N ARG A 227 -5.06 12.24 -4.12
CA ARG A 227 -5.76 11.32 -3.22
C ARG A 227 -6.09 12.04 -1.92
N ARG A 228 -7.30 11.78 -1.42
CA ARG A 228 -7.74 12.07 -0.05
C ARG A 228 -8.28 10.77 0.56
N PRO A 229 -8.46 10.68 1.89
CA PRO A 229 -9.02 9.48 2.51
C PRO A 229 -10.37 9.04 1.92
N TRP A 230 -11.17 9.99 1.43
CA TRP A 230 -12.53 9.77 0.92
C TRP A 230 -12.69 9.92 -0.59
N THR A 231 -11.65 10.28 -1.35
CA THR A 231 -11.77 10.47 -2.82
C THR A 231 -10.44 10.44 -3.57
N ILE A 232 -10.53 10.34 -4.89
CA ILE A 232 -9.43 10.60 -5.84
C ILE A 232 -9.88 11.62 -6.88
N THR A 233 -9.00 12.56 -7.21
CA THR A 233 -9.07 13.33 -8.45
C THR A 233 -8.14 12.69 -9.47
N SER A 234 -8.69 12.24 -10.61
CA SER A 234 -7.92 11.78 -11.76
C SER A 234 -8.26 12.63 -12.98
N GLY A 235 -7.31 13.47 -13.38
CA GLY A 235 -7.37 14.26 -14.59
C GLY A 235 -7.78 15.71 -14.42
N SER A 236 -7.34 16.53 -15.37
CA SER A 236 -7.69 17.94 -15.53
C SER A 236 -7.44 18.38 -16.97
N ALA A 237 -7.68 19.66 -17.28
CA ALA A 237 -7.29 20.26 -18.57
C ALA A 237 -5.77 20.46 -18.72
N GLU A 238 -5.02 20.44 -17.61
CA GLU A 238 -3.55 20.55 -17.61
C GLU A 238 -2.88 19.24 -18.08
N SER A 239 -3.52 18.09 -17.80
CA SER A 239 -3.07 16.77 -18.26
C SER A 239 -2.89 16.71 -19.78
N GLY A 240 -2.06 15.77 -20.24
CA GLY A 240 -1.92 15.49 -21.66
C GLY A 240 -0.60 14.84 -22.04
N LEU A 241 -0.48 14.54 -23.34
CA LEU A 241 0.72 13.96 -23.92
C LEU A 241 1.59 15.06 -24.53
N TYR A 242 2.90 14.99 -24.33
CA TYR A 242 3.89 15.94 -24.83
C TYR A 242 4.99 15.19 -25.58
N LYS A 243 5.57 15.83 -26.61
CA LYS A 243 6.68 15.32 -27.40
C LYS A 243 7.84 16.30 -27.38
N THR A 244 9.05 15.79 -27.32
CA THR A 244 10.29 16.51 -27.64
C THR A 244 11.01 15.83 -28.80
N THR A 245 11.81 16.58 -29.55
CA THR A 245 12.69 16.08 -30.62
C THR A 245 14.15 16.52 -30.44
N ASP A 246 14.46 17.22 -29.35
CA ASP A 246 15.76 17.82 -29.03
C ASP A 246 16.33 17.34 -27.68
N GLY A 247 15.87 16.19 -27.19
CA GLY A 247 16.32 15.63 -25.91
C GLY A 247 15.74 16.34 -24.70
N GLY A 248 14.58 16.97 -24.86
CA GLY A 248 13.82 17.60 -23.79
C GLY A 248 14.16 19.06 -23.54
N ASP A 249 14.94 19.72 -24.40
CA ASP A 249 15.17 21.16 -24.28
C ASP A 249 13.90 21.95 -24.63
N THR A 250 13.09 21.45 -25.56
CA THR A 250 11.74 21.95 -25.84
C THR A 250 10.71 20.83 -25.92
N TRP A 251 9.47 21.15 -25.55
CA TRP A 251 8.34 20.21 -25.54
C TRP A 251 7.11 20.82 -26.20
N THR A 252 6.41 20.02 -27.00
CA THR A 252 5.14 20.40 -27.64
C THR A 252 4.03 19.46 -27.18
N LYS A 253 2.89 20.02 -26.74
CA LYS A 253 1.70 19.22 -26.40
C LYS A 253 1.14 18.56 -27.67
N CYS A 254 1.01 17.24 -27.66
CA CYS A 254 0.42 16.47 -28.76
C CYS A 254 -1.06 16.83 -28.92
N LYS A 255 -1.51 16.92 -30.17
CA LYS A 255 -2.89 17.25 -30.58
C LYS A 255 -3.29 16.39 -31.77
N GLY A 256 -4.40 16.71 -32.42
CA GLY A 256 -4.78 16.11 -33.70
C GLY A 256 -5.39 14.72 -33.52
N GLY A 257 -6.64 14.66 -33.07
CA GLY A 257 -7.40 13.41 -32.90
C GLY A 257 -7.38 12.82 -31.49
N LEU A 258 -6.52 13.33 -30.60
CA LEU A 258 -6.56 13.01 -29.17
C LEU A 258 -7.75 13.71 -28.46
N PRO A 259 -8.26 13.17 -27.33
CA PRO A 259 -9.28 13.85 -26.54
C PRO A 259 -8.83 15.22 -26.02
N GLU A 260 -9.72 16.20 -26.08
CA GLU A 260 -9.51 17.56 -25.57
C GLU A 260 -10.27 17.80 -24.26
N GLY A 261 -9.86 18.83 -23.51
CA GLY A 261 -10.43 19.17 -22.21
C GLY A 261 -9.83 18.32 -21.10
N VAL A 262 -10.69 17.77 -20.24
CA VAL A 262 -10.28 17.00 -19.06
C VAL A 262 -9.87 15.58 -19.46
N VAL A 263 -8.60 15.23 -19.27
CA VAL A 263 -8.06 13.88 -19.49
C VAL A 263 -7.32 13.39 -18.25
N GLY A 264 -7.41 12.07 -18.02
CA GLY A 264 -6.89 11.38 -16.84
C GLY A 264 -5.48 10.85 -17.06
N LYS A 265 -5.18 9.68 -16.48
CA LYS A 265 -3.89 9.02 -16.67
C LYS A 265 -3.71 8.66 -18.16
N ILE A 266 -2.47 8.75 -18.64
CA ILE A 266 -2.06 8.38 -19.99
C ILE A 266 -0.83 7.48 -19.88
N ALA A 267 -0.82 6.39 -20.64
CA ALA A 267 0.39 5.60 -20.90
C ALA A 267 0.79 5.76 -22.38
N VAL A 268 2.10 5.77 -22.68
CA VAL A 268 2.61 6.00 -24.04
C VAL A 268 3.76 5.05 -24.39
N ALA A 269 3.75 4.54 -25.63
CA ALA A 269 4.81 3.71 -26.17
C ALA A 269 5.13 4.08 -27.63
N VAL A 270 6.36 4.49 -27.90
CA VAL A 270 6.91 4.52 -29.27
C VAL A 270 7.38 3.12 -29.65
N SER A 271 7.17 2.70 -30.91
CA SER A 271 7.63 1.40 -31.38
C SER A 271 9.14 1.43 -31.65
N PRO A 272 9.95 0.56 -31.01
CA PRO A 272 11.35 0.38 -31.40
C PRO A 272 11.52 -0.15 -32.82
N ALA A 273 10.54 -0.91 -33.34
CA ALA A 273 10.57 -1.47 -34.68
C ALA A 273 10.15 -0.46 -35.77
N ASN A 274 9.40 0.58 -35.41
CA ASN A 274 9.04 1.69 -36.31
C ASN A 274 8.83 3.00 -35.52
N PRO A 275 9.82 3.91 -35.47
CA PRO A 275 9.73 5.17 -34.73
C PRO A 275 8.60 6.12 -35.13
N GLU A 276 8.02 5.97 -36.33
CA GLU A 276 6.84 6.75 -36.74
C GLU A 276 5.56 6.27 -36.03
N ARG A 277 5.58 5.06 -35.47
CA ARG A 277 4.44 4.51 -34.78
C ARG A 277 4.52 4.74 -33.28
N VAL A 278 3.46 5.35 -32.75
CA VAL A 278 3.30 5.64 -31.32
C VAL A 278 1.89 5.24 -30.89
N TRP A 279 1.77 4.55 -29.77
CA TRP A 279 0.50 4.28 -29.12
C TRP A 279 0.34 5.07 -27.83
N ALA A 280 -0.91 5.40 -27.51
CA ALA A 280 -1.29 5.97 -26.24
C ALA A 280 -2.55 5.29 -25.70
N LEU A 281 -2.57 4.95 -24.42
CA LEU A 281 -3.77 4.50 -23.72
C LEU A 281 -4.23 5.62 -22.79
N ILE A 282 -5.45 6.13 -23.01
CA ILE A 282 -5.90 7.39 -22.44
C ILE A 282 -7.19 7.20 -21.64
N GLU A 283 -7.16 7.62 -20.36
CA GLU A 283 -8.36 7.87 -19.57
C GLU A 283 -8.99 9.20 -20.01
N ALA A 284 -10.23 9.17 -20.47
CA ALA A 284 -10.98 10.35 -20.89
C ALA A 284 -12.49 10.12 -20.68
N PRO A 285 -13.29 11.19 -20.50
CA PRO A 285 -14.72 11.08 -20.24
C PRO A 285 -15.47 10.46 -21.43
N ASP A 286 -16.71 10.04 -21.13
CA ASP A 286 -17.63 9.44 -22.09
C ASP A 286 -17.01 8.23 -22.82
N THR A 287 -17.21 8.16 -24.13
CA THR A 287 -16.63 7.14 -25.01
C THR A 287 -15.28 7.57 -25.60
N LYS A 288 -14.64 8.63 -25.10
CA LYS A 288 -13.36 9.14 -25.66
C LYS A 288 -12.14 8.39 -25.12
N GLY A 289 -12.23 7.71 -23.98
CA GLY A 289 -11.12 6.90 -23.48
C GLY A 289 -10.80 5.69 -24.38
N GLY A 290 -9.54 5.27 -24.43
CA GLY A 290 -9.14 4.05 -25.15
C GLY A 290 -7.71 4.07 -25.67
N VAL A 291 -7.42 3.13 -26.59
CA VAL A 291 -6.15 3.00 -27.30
C VAL A 291 -6.17 3.88 -28.54
N TYR A 292 -5.17 4.73 -28.64
CA TYR A 292 -4.89 5.62 -29.77
C TYR A 292 -3.57 5.21 -30.43
N ARG A 293 -3.48 5.46 -31.73
CA ARG A 293 -2.25 5.27 -32.50
C ARG A 293 -1.98 6.46 -33.40
N SER A 294 -0.71 6.83 -33.51
CA SER A 294 -0.16 7.68 -34.55
C SER A 294 0.77 6.85 -35.43
N ASP A 295 0.70 7.09 -36.75
CA ASP A 295 1.61 6.52 -37.75
C ASP A 295 2.53 7.61 -38.35
N ASN A 296 2.63 8.77 -37.69
CA ASN A 296 3.47 9.91 -38.11
C ASN A 296 4.13 10.59 -36.90
N ALA A 297 4.71 9.77 -36.03
CA ALA A 297 5.48 10.17 -34.85
C ALA A 297 4.72 11.11 -33.90
N GLY A 298 3.39 10.99 -33.79
CA GLY A 298 2.56 11.75 -32.85
C GLY A 298 1.98 13.06 -33.38
N GLU A 299 2.07 13.34 -34.69
CA GLU A 299 1.47 14.53 -35.30
C GLU A 299 -0.06 14.41 -35.46
N ARG A 300 -0.56 13.22 -35.83
CA ARG A 300 -1.98 12.88 -35.93
C ARG A 300 -2.25 11.53 -35.29
N TRP A 301 -3.41 11.43 -34.65
CA TRP A 301 -3.82 10.28 -33.86
C TRP A 301 -5.20 9.79 -34.29
N SER A 302 -5.38 8.47 -34.25
CA SER A 302 -6.65 7.80 -34.47
C SER A 302 -6.98 6.92 -33.27
N LYS A 303 -8.22 6.98 -32.78
CA LYS A 303 -8.71 6.04 -31.77
C LYS A 303 -8.93 4.68 -32.45
N LEU A 304 -8.26 3.65 -31.97
CA LEU A 304 -8.35 2.30 -32.54
C LEU A 304 -9.32 1.39 -31.77
N ASN A 305 -9.31 1.50 -30.45
CA ASN A 305 -10.10 0.62 -29.60
C ASN A 305 -10.56 1.38 -28.34
N GLY A 306 -11.83 1.20 -27.95
CA GLY A 306 -12.46 1.84 -26.80
C GLY A 306 -12.99 0.87 -25.74
N GLU A 307 -12.57 -0.39 -25.76
CA GLU A 307 -13.08 -1.40 -24.85
C GLU A 307 -12.83 -1.06 -23.37
N ARG A 308 -13.86 -1.22 -22.55
CA ARG A 308 -13.86 -0.85 -21.13
C ARG A 308 -12.78 -1.56 -20.31
N ARG A 309 -12.41 -2.79 -20.69
CA ARG A 309 -11.41 -3.63 -20.00
C ARG A 309 -10.00 -3.03 -19.99
N PHE A 310 -9.69 -2.11 -20.91
CA PHE A 310 -8.40 -1.40 -20.93
C PHE A 310 -8.38 -0.15 -20.04
N LEU A 311 -9.53 0.26 -19.52
CA LEU A 311 -9.71 1.49 -18.75
C LEU A 311 -10.26 1.21 -17.35
N GLN A 312 -10.31 -0.06 -16.90
CA GLN A 312 -10.78 -0.38 -15.55
C GLN A 312 -9.81 0.26 -14.56
N ARG A 313 -10.38 1.05 -13.65
CA ARG A 313 -9.66 1.90 -12.69
C ARG A 313 -8.41 2.56 -13.30
N ALA A 314 -8.61 3.38 -14.34
CA ALA A 314 -7.52 3.73 -15.23
C ALA A 314 -6.32 4.42 -14.54
N TRP A 315 -6.58 5.26 -13.52
CA TRP A 315 -5.56 5.86 -12.66
C TRP A 315 -4.63 4.84 -11.99
N TYR A 316 -5.12 3.61 -11.77
CA TYR A 316 -4.42 2.56 -11.04
C TYR A 316 -3.68 1.59 -11.98
N TYR A 317 -4.24 1.22 -13.15
CA TYR A 317 -3.69 0.10 -13.94
C TYR A 317 -3.28 0.37 -15.40
N ILE A 318 -3.57 1.53 -16.02
CA ILE A 318 -3.28 1.62 -17.47
C ILE A 318 -1.79 1.71 -17.77
N HIS A 319 -1.29 0.75 -18.57
CA HIS A 319 0.04 0.79 -19.16
C HIS A 319 0.00 0.24 -20.59
N ILE A 320 0.89 0.71 -21.46
CA ILE A 320 1.00 0.27 -22.85
C ILE A 320 2.47 0.06 -23.23
N TYR A 321 2.76 -1.00 -23.98
CA TYR A 321 4.12 -1.38 -24.38
C TYR A 321 4.14 -1.81 -25.83
N ALA A 322 5.13 -1.33 -26.59
CA ALA A 322 5.38 -1.79 -27.94
C ALA A 322 6.26 -3.03 -27.92
N ASP A 323 6.03 -3.97 -28.84
CA ASP A 323 6.99 -5.02 -29.11
C ASP A 323 8.29 -4.43 -29.69
N PRO A 324 9.48 -4.87 -29.26
CA PRO A 324 10.73 -4.29 -29.72
C PRO A 324 11.11 -4.69 -31.15
N LYS A 325 10.47 -5.72 -31.73
CA LYS A 325 10.82 -6.26 -33.06
C LYS A 325 9.68 -6.24 -34.06
N ASP A 326 8.43 -6.17 -33.62
CA ASP A 326 7.26 -6.14 -34.50
C ASP A 326 6.49 -4.80 -34.39
N PRO A 327 6.42 -3.99 -35.46
CA PRO A 327 5.71 -2.71 -35.43
C PRO A 327 4.18 -2.84 -35.33
N GLU A 328 3.61 -4.04 -35.50
CA GLU A 328 2.16 -4.27 -35.35
C GLU A 328 1.79 -4.84 -33.97
N THR A 329 2.77 -5.27 -33.16
CA THR A 329 2.49 -5.86 -31.86
C THR A 329 2.57 -4.82 -30.73
N VAL A 330 1.49 -4.75 -29.94
CA VAL A 330 1.36 -3.85 -28.79
C VAL A 330 0.64 -4.54 -27.65
N TYR A 331 1.07 -4.25 -26.43
CA TYR A 331 0.59 -4.84 -25.20
C TYR A 331 -0.09 -3.80 -24.34
N VAL A 332 -1.21 -4.17 -23.72
CA VAL A 332 -1.94 -3.35 -22.75
C VAL A 332 -2.00 -4.08 -21.43
N LEU A 333 -1.61 -3.39 -20.36
CA LEU A 333 -1.80 -3.87 -18.99
C LEU A 333 -2.99 -3.14 -18.36
N ASN A 334 -3.80 -3.91 -17.66
CA ASN A 334 -4.85 -3.44 -16.76
C ASN A 334 -5.05 -4.52 -15.67
N THR A 335 -6.27 -4.70 -15.13
CA THR A 335 -6.65 -5.88 -14.33
C THR A 335 -6.29 -7.19 -15.03
N GLY A 336 -6.31 -7.23 -16.37
CA GLY A 336 -5.74 -8.29 -17.20
C GLY A 336 -4.53 -7.85 -18.03
N PHE A 337 -3.83 -8.82 -18.62
CA PHE A 337 -2.74 -8.60 -19.57
C PHE A 337 -3.21 -8.94 -21.00
N TYR A 338 -3.03 -8.02 -21.94
CA TYR A 338 -3.54 -8.16 -23.31
C TYR A 338 -2.46 -7.88 -24.36
N ARG A 339 -2.52 -8.62 -25.47
CA ARG A 339 -1.67 -8.44 -26.66
C ARG A 339 -2.52 -8.24 -27.91
N SER A 340 -2.15 -7.26 -28.71
CA SER A 340 -2.61 -7.05 -30.08
C SER A 340 -1.45 -7.30 -31.04
N THR A 341 -1.75 -7.85 -32.21
CA THR A 341 -0.79 -8.09 -33.32
C THR A 341 -1.28 -7.44 -34.62
N ASP A 342 -2.24 -6.52 -34.53
CA ASP A 342 -2.86 -5.82 -35.67
C ASP A 342 -2.81 -4.29 -35.50
N GLY A 343 -1.77 -3.83 -34.79
CA GLY A 343 -1.48 -2.43 -34.54
C GLY A 343 -2.36 -1.80 -33.46
N GLY A 344 -2.99 -2.60 -32.58
CA GLY A 344 -3.80 -2.15 -31.45
C GLY A 344 -5.31 -2.13 -31.70
N LYS A 345 -5.82 -2.83 -32.73
CA LYS A 345 -7.24 -2.87 -33.05
C LYS A 345 -7.97 -3.97 -32.29
N THR A 346 -7.44 -5.19 -32.29
CA THR A 346 -7.99 -6.34 -31.57
C THR A 346 -6.97 -6.92 -30.59
N TYR A 347 -7.46 -7.48 -29.48
CA TYR A 347 -6.61 -7.96 -28.39
C TYR A 347 -7.03 -9.33 -27.89
N GLN A 348 -6.03 -10.16 -27.62
CA GLN A 348 -6.14 -11.44 -26.93
C GLN A 348 -5.57 -11.32 -25.52
N ALA A 349 -6.19 -12.01 -24.57
CA ALA A 349 -5.68 -12.06 -23.20
C ALA A 349 -4.47 -12.99 -23.10
N ILE A 350 -3.50 -12.60 -22.29
CA ILE A 350 -2.40 -13.43 -21.82
C ILE A 350 -2.67 -13.79 -20.36
N SER A 351 -2.67 -15.07 -20.04
CA SER A 351 -2.86 -15.53 -18.67
C SER A 351 -1.56 -15.35 -17.88
N THR A 352 -1.63 -14.63 -16.76
CA THR A 352 -0.53 -14.44 -15.81
C THR A 352 -0.84 -15.17 -14.50
N PRO A 353 0.18 -15.51 -13.67
CA PRO A 353 -0.04 -16.18 -12.38
C PRO A 353 -0.97 -15.42 -11.42
N HIS A 354 -1.05 -14.09 -11.57
CA HIS A 354 -1.93 -13.20 -10.83
C HIS A 354 -2.43 -12.06 -11.74
N GLY A 355 -3.60 -11.49 -11.46
CA GLY A 355 -4.15 -10.32 -12.17
C GLY A 355 -3.50 -9.00 -11.73
N ASP A 356 -4.06 -7.87 -12.17
CA ASP A 356 -3.66 -6.52 -11.78
C ASP A 356 -2.21 -6.18 -12.17
N ASN A 357 -2.01 -5.98 -13.47
CA ASN A 357 -0.69 -5.88 -14.09
C ASN A 357 -0.21 -4.42 -14.16
N HIS A 358 1.00 -4.14 -13.67
CA HIS A 358 1.52 -2.78 -13.50
C HIS A 358 2.75 -2.45 -14.34
N ASP A 359 3.59 -3.43 -14.68
CA ASP A 359 4.78 -3.17 -15.48
C ASP A 359 5.18 -4.39 -16.31
N LEU A 360 5.87 -4.12 -17.42
CA LEU A 360 6.31 -5.14 -18.37
C LEU A 360 7.66 -4.71 -18.93
N TRP A 361 8.60 -5.65 -18.94
CA TRP A 361 9.79 -5.53 -19.75
C TRP A 361 9.83 -6.68 -20.75
N ILE A 362 10.09 -6.33 -22.00
CA ILE A 362 10.23 -7.26 -23.13
C ILE A 362 11.68 -7.17 -23.57
N ASN A 363 12.37 -8.30 -23.64
CA ASN A 363 13.77 -8.31 -24.05
C ASN A 363 13.90 -7.80 -25.49
N PRO A 364 14.68 -6.72 -25.73
CA PRO A 364 14.81 -6.13 -27.06
C PRO A 364 15.42 -7.09 -28.09
N ASN A 365 16.21 -8.07 -27.63
CA ASN A 365 16.88 -9.05 -28.48
C ASN A 365 16.06 -10.33 -28.68
N ASP A 366 15.05 -10.60 -27.87
CA ASP A 366 14.19 -11.78 -28.00
C ASP A 366 12.85 -11.56 -27.26
N PRO A 367 11.77 -11.17 -27.97
CA PRO A 367 10.47 -10.89 -27.36
C PRO A 367 9.84 -12.06 -26.60
N ASN A 368 10.35 -13.29 -26.74
CA ASN A 368 9.88 -14.41 -25.91
C ASN A 368 10.32 -14.29 -24.45
N VAL A 369 11.39 -13.53 -24.19
CA VAL A 369 11.92 -13.31 -22.85
C VAL A 369 11.32 -12.04 -22.27
N MET A 370 10.49 -12.19 -21.24
CA MET A 370 9.75 -11.08 -20.63
C MET A 370 9.72 -11.19 -19.11
N ILE A 371 9.52 -10.07 -18.43
CA ILE A 371 9.14 -10.03 -17.01
C ILE A 371 7.93 -9.12 -16.84
N ASN A 372 6.96 -9.57 -16.05
CA ASN A 372 5.75 -8.84 -15.71
C ASN A 372 5.68 -8.59 -14.19
N ALA A 373 5.21 -7.41 -13.82
CA ALA A 373 4.89 -7.03 -12.45
C ALA A 373 3.38 -6.96 -12.26
N ASN A 374 2.87 -7.52 -11.16
CA ASN A 374 1.45 -7.46 -10.81
C ASN A 374 1.22 -7.52 -9.28
N ASP A 375 -0.04 -7.56 -8.84
CA ASP A 375 -0.38 -7.52 -7.40
C ASP A 375 0.05 -8.79 -6.62
N GLY A 376 0.47 -9.85 -7.32
CA GLY A 376 1.09 -11.06 -6.73
C GLY A 376 2.63 -11.07 -6.76
N GLY A 377 3.29 -10.04 -7.30
CA GLY A 377 4.75 -9.94 -7.42
C GLY A 377 5.24 -9.97 -8.86
N ALA A 378 6.48 -10.39 -9.08
CA ALA A 378 7.05 -10.51 -10.43
C ALA A 378 7.00 -11.94 -10.96
N ASN A 379 6.85 -12.09 -12.28
CA ASN A 379 6.94 -13.38 -12.95
C ASN A 379 7.64 -13.25 -14.31
N VAL A 380 8.41 -14.27 -14.67
CA VAL A 380 9.28 -14.29 -15.86
C VAL A 380 8.77 -15.29 -16.87
N SER A 381 8.78 -14.93 -18.16
CA SER A 381 8.47 -15.83 -19.27
C SER A 381 9.66 -15.96 -20.20
N PHE A 382 9.88 -17.18 -20.70
CA PHE A 382 10.78 -17.49 -21.82
C PHE A 382 10.01 -17.95 -23.07
N THR A 383 8.68 -17.79 -23.07
CA THR A 383 7.77 -18.30 -24.10
C THR A 383 6.79 -17.22 -24.57
N GLY A 384 7.16 -15.95 -24.48
CA GLY A 384 6.33 -14.82 -24.94
C GLY A 384 4.98 -14.73 -24.22
N GLY A 385 4.95 -15.11 -22.94
CA GLY A 385 3.77 -15.09 -22.08
C GLY A 385 2.90 -16.36 -22.10
N ALA A 386 3.28 -17.41 -22.83
CA ALA A 386 2.55 -18.68 -22.78
C ALA A 386 2.72 -19.44 -21.45
N SER A 387 3.80 -19.19 -20.72
CA SER A 387 4.11 -19.76 -19.40
C SER A 387 4.95 -18.78 -18.58
N TRP A 388 4.86 -18.88 -17.25
CA TRP A 388 5.45 -17.93 -16.31
C TRP A 388 6.08 -18.62 -15.10
N SER A 389 7.13 -18.02 -14.53
CA SER A 389 7.69 -18.44 -13.24
C SER A 389 6.69 -18.25 -12.09
N THR A 390 6.89 -19.00 -11.00
CA THR A 390 6.05 -18.88 -9.80
C THR A 390 6.25 -17.53 -9.08
N GLN A 391 5.23 -17.13 -8.32
CA GLN A 391 5.24 -16.00 -7.38
C GLN A 391 5.30 -16.47 -5.91
N MET A 392 5.38 -17.78 -5.67
CA MET A 392 5.46 -18.37 -4.32
C MET A 392 6.89 -18.40 -3.77
N ASN A 393 7.79 -17.56 -4.29
CA ASN A 393 9.22 -17.52 -3.98
C ASN A 393 9.73 -16.08 -3.68
N GLN A 394 8.84 -15.18 -3.28
CA GLN A 394 9.10 -13.75 -3.05
C GLN A 394 8.57 -13.34 -1.66
N PRO A 395 9.43 -13.10 -0.66
CA PRO A 395 9.02 -12.69 0.68
C PRO A 395 8.69 -11.18 0.73
N THR A 396 7.72 -10.76 -0.09
CA THR A 396 7.33 -9.35 -0.32
C THR A 396 5.86 -9.08 0.04
N ALA A 397 5.26 -9.93 0.86
CA ALA A 397 3.84 -9.86 1.20
C ALA A 397 3.44 -8.57 1.92
N GLU A 398 2.36 -7.93 1.46
CA GLU A 398 1.76 -6.75 2.09
C GLU A 398 0.66 -7.17 3.07
N PHE A 399 0.98 -7.20 4.36
CA PHE A 399 0.02 -7.50 5.43
C PHE A 399 -0.55 -6.21 6.03
N TYR A 400 -1.88 -6.09 6.09
CA TYR A 400 -2.54 -4.93 6.69
C TYR A 400 -2.45 -4.90 8.22
N ARG A 401 -2.59 -6.07 8.85
CA ARG A 401 -2.60 -6.29 10.29
C ARG A 401 -2.05 -7.67 10.61
N VAL A 402 -1.44 -7.81 11.78
CA VAL A 402 -0.90 -9.07 12.28
C VAL A 402 -1.55 -9.42 13.61
N ALA A 403 -1.88 -10.69 13.80
CA ALA A 403 -2.37 -11.27 15.04
C ALA A 403 -1.53 -12.51 15.42
N VAL A 404 -1.56 -12.87 16.69
CA VAL A 404 -0.94 -14.09 17.22
C VAL A 404 -1.94 -14.86 18.07
N ASP A 405 -1.78 -16.19 18.14
CA ASP A 405 -2.56 -17.04 19.03
C ASP A 405 -1.84 -17.30 20.38
N THR A 406 -2.42 -18.19 21.17
CA THR A 406 -1.91 -18.62 22.49
C THR A 406 -1.23 -20.00 22.46
N GLN A 407 -0.99 -20.58 21.28
CA GLN A 407 -0.34 -21.89 21.16
C GLN A 407 1.17 -21.80 21.46
N PHE A 408 1.85 -22.93 21.64
CA PHE A 408 3.32 -22.97 21.66
C PHE A 408 3.88 -24.11 20.79
N PRO A 409 4.69 -23.80 19.75
CA PRO A 409 4.97 -22.45 19.25
C PRO A 409 3.69 -21.75 18.76
N TYR A 410 3.54 -20.47 19.08
CA TYR A 410 2.37 -19.68 18.65
C TYR A 410 2.38 -19.52 17.14
N ARG A 411 1.21 -19.30 16.53
CA ARG A 411 1.11 -18.94 15.10
C ARG A 411 0.92 -17.45 14.92
N VAL A 412 1.34 -16.96 13.77
CA VAL A 412 1.23 -15.57 13.31
C VAL A 412 0.26 -15.54 12.14
N TYR A 413 -0.68 -14.62 12.18
CA TYR A 413 -1.79 -14.51 11.23
C TYR A 413 -1.80 -13.12 10.60
N GLY A 414 -2.12 -13.04 9.31
CA GLY A 414 -2.33 -11.76 8.64
C GLY A 414 -3.18 -11.91 7.38
N ALA A 415 -3.84 -10.81 7.00
CA ALA A 415 -4.52 -10.69 5.72
C ALA A 415 -3.59 -10.03 4.71
N GLN A 416 -3.31 -10.72 3.61
CA GLN A 416 -2.42 -10.24 2.55
C GLN A 416 -3.22 -9.61 1.43
N GLN A 417 -2.77 -8.43 0.99
CA GLN A 417 -3.33 -7.69 -0.13
C GLN A 417 -3.46 -8.52 -1.42
N ASP A 418 -4.62 -8.39 -2.10
CA ASP A 418 -5.08 -9.14 -3.29
C ASP A 418 -4.92 -10.66 -3.21
N ASN A 419 -4.78 -11.18 -2.00
CA ASN A 419 -4.62 -12.60 -1.76
C ASN A 419 -5.51 -13.06 -0.60
N SER A 420 -5.34 -14.33 -0.20
CA SER A 420 -6.02 -14.85 0.99
C SER A 420 -5.31 -14.43 2.28
N THR A 421 -5.96 -14.68 3.43
CA THR A 421 -5.27 -14.69 4.71
C THR A 421 -4.18 -15.75 4.77
N ALA A 422 -3.18 -15.52 5.62
CA ALA A 422 -2.10 -16.45 5.89
C ALA A 422 -1.94 -16.65 7.40
N SER A 423 -1.68 -17.89 7.79
CA SER A 423 -1.25 -18.29 9.12
C SER A 423 0.04 -19.08 9.00
N VAL A 424 1.09 -18.69 9.72
CA VAL A 424 2.38 -19.40 9.76
C VAL A 424 2.80 -19.67 11.21
N PRO A 425 3.50 -20.77 11.51
CA PRO A 425 4.05 -20.99 12.84
C PRO A 425 5.16 -19.98 13.14
N SER A 426 5.25 -19.53 14.40
CA SER A 426 6.38 -18.68 14.83
C SER A 426 7.70 -19.42 14.76
N ARG A 427 7.72 -20.74 14.95
CA ARG A 427 8.91 -21.60 14.82
C ARG A 427 8.51 -22.91 14.13
N SER A 428 9.29 -23.35 13.15
CA SER A 428 9.04 -24.58 12.39
C SER A 428 10.36 -25.25 12.00
N GLU A 429 10.40 -26.59 12.09
CA GLU A 429 11.43 -27.42 11.45
C GLU A 429 11.04 -27.84 10.01
N ALA A 430 9.76 -27.68 9.63
CA ALA A 430 9.27 -28.03 8.30
C ALA A 430 9.68 -27.01 7.24
N ARG A 431 9.79 -27.45 5.97
CA ARG A 431 9.98 -26.56 4.81
C ARG A 431 8.88 -25.48 4.80
N GLU A 432 9.34 -24.26 4.59
CA GLU A 432 8.63 -23.00 4.85
C GLU A 432 7.28 -22.87 4.11
N ASP A 433 7.17 -23.52 2.95
CA ASP A 433 6.01 -23.51 2.05
C ASP A 433 4.87 -24.46 2.49
N LEU A 434 5.12 -25.43 3.38
CA LEU A 434 4.14 -26.46 3.76
C LEU A 434 3.35 -26.14 5.03
N ALA A 435 3.77 -25.14 5.81
CA ALA A 435 3.17 -24.85 7.12
C ALA A 435 2.13 -23.71 7.10
N PHE A 436 1.97 -23.01 5.96
CA PHE A 436 1.01 -21.93 5.83
C PHE A 436 -0.38 -22.43 5.41
N TYR A 437 -1.43 -21.78 5.93
CA TYR A 437 -2.80 -21.96 5.44
C TYR A 437 -3.65 -20.70 5.66
N SER A 438 -4.77 -20.60 4.95
CA SER A 438 -5.71 -19.49 5.07
C SER A 438 -6.78 -19.74 6.12
N VAL A 439 -7.22 -18.68 6.81
CA VAL A 439 -8.06 -18.76 8.02
C VAL A 439 -9.45 -18.14 7.86
N GLY A 440 -9.96 -18.13 6.62
CA GLY A 440 -11.17 -17.41 6.26
C GLY A 440 -10.90 -15.94 5.92
N GLY A 441 -11.95 -15.13 5.87
CA GLY A 441 -11.88 -13.71 5.54
C GLY A 441 -11.46 -13.47 4.10
N GLY A 442 -10.68 -12.41 3.88
CA GLY A 442 -10.12 -12.04 2.58
C GLY A 442 -8.81 -11.26 2.72
N GLU A 443 -8.56 -10.33 1.81
CA GLU A 443 -7.23 -9.71 1.64
C GLU A 443 -6.86 -8.65 2.70
N SER A 444 -7.82 -8.04 3.39
CA SER A 444 -7.59 -6.77 4.11
C SER A 444 -7.90 -6.74 5.61
N GLY A 445 -8.69 -7.69 6.10
CA GLY A 445 -9.33 -7.57 7.40
C GLY A 445 -8.44 -7.91 8.58
N HIS A 446 -8.89 -7.49 9.77
CA HIS A 446 -8.36 -8.02 11.02
C HIS A 446 -8.66 -9.51 11.18
N ILE A 447 -7.81 -10.20 11.94
CA ILE A 447 -7.99 -11.60 12.34
C ILE A 447 -8.00 -11.65 13.87
N ALA A 448 -8.96 -12.37 14.44
CA ALA A 448 -9.03 -12.66 15.87
C ALA A 448 -9.22 -14.17 16.09
N VAL A 449 -8.33 -14.76 16.89
CA VAL A 449 -8.30 -16.19 17.19
C VAL A 449 -8.79 -16.41 18.61
N ASP A 450 -9.71 -17.34 18.82
CA ASP A 450 -10.23 -17.64 20.17
C ASP A 450 -9.09 -18.18 21.05
N PRO A 451 -8.78 -17.51 22.19
CA PRO A 451 -7.65 -17.88 23.05
C PRO A 451 -7.83 -19.23 23.75
N ARG A 452 -9.06 -19.76 23.82
CA ARG A 452 -9.40 -21.06 24.41
C ARG A 452 -9.31 -22.19 23.39
N ASN A 453 -9.56 -21.89 22.11
CA ASN A 453 -9.58 -22.85 21.02
C ASN A 453 -9.07 -22.21 19.72
N PRO A 454 -7.80 -22.43 19.35
CA PRO A 454 -7.18 -21.80 18.18
C PRO A 454 -7.79 -22.26 16.84
N ASN A 455 -8.66 -23.27 16.85
CA ASN A 455 -9.42 -23.64 15.66
C ASN A 455 -10.54 -22.65 15.33
N ILE A 456 -10.98 -21.82 16.29
CA ILE A 456 -12.03 -20.83 16.06
C ILE A 456 -11.38 -19.50 15.69
N VAL A 457 -11.60 -19.07 14.45
CA VAL A 457 -11.02 -17.84 13.91
C VAL A 457 -12.09 -16.94 13.33
N TYR A 458 -12.08 -15.67 13.71
CA TYR A 458 -12.85 -14.61 13.07
C TYR A 458 -11.91 -13.84 12.13
N ALA A 459 -12.20 -13.88 10.84
CA ALA A 459 -11.37 -13.26 9.82
C ALA A 459 -12.20 -12.31 8.95
N GLY A 460 -11.73 -11.06 8.85
CA GLY A 460 -12.38 -10.00 8.08
C GLY A 460 -11.94 -9.93 6.62
N SER A 461 -12.70 -9.15 5.85
CA SER A 461 -12.35 -8.61 4.54
C SER A 461 -12.99 -7.23 4.39
N TYR A 462 -12.72 -6.55 3.28
CA TYR A 462 -13.25 -5.23 2.98
C TYR A 462 -14.79 -5.20 2.98
N GLY A 463 -15.34 -4.00 3.17
CA GLY A 463 -16.79 -3.78 3.25
C GLY A 463 -17.44 -4.46 4.47
N GLY A 464 -16.67 -4.77 5.53
CA GLY A 464 -17.19 -5.40 6.73
C GLY A 464 -17.59 -6.86 6.57
N ALA A 465 -17.12 -7.54 5.52
CA ALA A 465 -17.28 -8.98 5.41
C ALA A 465 -16.49 -9.66 6.54
N ILE A 466 -17.12 -10.58 7.27
CA ILE A 466 -16.48 -11.33 8.35
C ILE A 466 -16.90 -12.78 8.24
N THR A 467 -15.95 -13.69 8.39
CA THR A 467 -16.22 -15.12 8.50
C THR A 467 -15.77 -15.64 9.86
N ARG A 468 -16.47 -16.66 10.34
CA ARG A 468 -16.04 -17.51 11.44
C ARG A 468 -15.65 -18.87 10.86
N LEU A 469 -14.37 -19.21 10.97
CA LEU A 469 -13.82 -20.51 10.62
C LEU A 469 -13.76 -21.39 11.87
N ASP A 470 -14.13 -22.65 11.72
CA ASP A 470 -13.69 -23.75 12.59
C ASP A 470 -12.68 -24.59 11.82
N ALA A 471 -11.40 -24.47 12.15
CA ALA A 471 -10.30 -25.13 11.44
C ALA A 471 -10.27 -26.65 11.67
N GLY A 472 -10.88 -27.15 12.76
CA GLY A 472 -10.97 -28.57 13.06
C GLY A 472 -11.95 -29.29 12.13
N THR A 473 -13.08 -28.64 11.82
CA THR A 473 -14.10 -29.15 10.88
C THR A 473 -13.94 -28.61 9.46
N ARG A 474 -13.10 -27.58 9.27
CA ARG A 474 -12.94 -26.78 8.04
C ARG A 474 -14.21 -26.07 7.59
N LEU A 475 -15.19 -25.90 8.48
CA LEU A 475 -16.41 -25.16 8.18
C LEU A 475 -16.20 -23.66 8.34
N THR A 476 -16.61 -22.90 7.33
CA THR A 476 -16.58 -21.44 7.35
C THR A 476 -18.00 -20.90 7.21
N ARG A 477 -18.36 -19.92 8.04
CA ARG A 477 -19.66 -19.23 7.98
C ARG A 477 -19.46 -17.73 7.90
N SER A 478 -20.21 -17.06 7.02
CA SER A 478 -20.34 -15.60 7.07
C SER A 478 -21.06 -15.17 8.35
N VAL A 479 -20.43 -14.29 9.11
CA VAL A 479 -20.98 -13.69 10.33
C VAL A 479 -21.02 -12.17 10.21
N ARG A 480 -21.17 -11.67 8.98
CA ARG A 480 -21.26 -10.25 8.67
C ARG A 480 -22.43 -9.60 9.42
N VAL A 481 -22.22 -8.39 9.92
CA VAL A 481 -23.22 -7.61 10.68
C VAL A 481 -24.49 -7.37 9.87
N TYR A 482 -24.35 -7.05 8.58
CA TYR A 482 -25.47 -6.79 7.69
C TYR A 482 -25.13 -7.22 6.24
N PRO A 483 -25.96 -8.03 5.58
CA PRO A 483 -25.66 -8.57 4.26
C PRO A 483 -25.95 -7.55 3.13
N GLU A 484 -25.10 -6.54 2.97
CA GLU A 484 -25.17 -5.56 1.88
C GLU A 484 -23.89 -5.50 1.03
N SER A 485 -24.03 -5.16 -0.25
CA SER A 485 -22.88 -4.83 -1.09
C SER A 485 -22.60 -3.32 -0.99
N SER A 486 -21.41 -2.93 -0.54
CA SER A 486 -20.99 -1.54 -0.45
C SER A 486 -20.38 -1.00 -1.74
N THR A 487 -20.02 -1.87 -2.70
CA THR A 487 -19.37 -1.48 -3.96
C THR A 487 -20.29 -0.64 -4.82
N GLY A 488 -19.80 0.49 -5.31
CA GLY A 488 -20.57 1.41 -6.16
C GLY A 488 -21.58 2.27 -5.40
N GLN A 489 -21.64 2.19 -4.06
CA GLN A 489 -22.53 3.02 -3.25
C GLN A 489 -21.81 4.24 -2.67
N ARG A 490 -22.57 5.31 -2.42
CA ARG A 490 -22.12 6.44 -1.61
C ARG A 490 -22.06 6.03 -0.16
N ALA A 491 -21.03 6.46 0.56
CA ALA A 491 -20.92 6.18 1.99
C ALA A 491 -22.11 6.75 2.80
N ALA A 492 -22.71 7.86 2.34
CA ALA A 492 -23.89 8.46 2.95
C ALA A 492 -25.16 7.59 2.89
N ASP A 493 -25.25 6.68 1.90
CA ASP A 493 -26.43 5.83 1.68
C ASP A 493 -26.26 4.44 2.32
N MET A 494 -25.06 4.11 2.82
CA MET A 494 -24.77 2.85 3.49
C MET A 494 -25.41 2.83 4.88
N LYS A 495 -26.08 1.71 5.22
CA LYS A 495 -26.58 1.50 6.58
C LYS A 495 -25.43 1.45 7.57
N TYR A 496 -24.41 0.66 7.27
CA TYR A 496 -23.18 0.57 8.05
C TYR A 496 -21.96 0.83 7.18
N ARG A 497 -21.25 1.92 7.50
CA ARG A 497 -20.00 2.29 6.82
C ARG A 497 -18.85 1.47 7.40
N PHE A 498 -18.43 0.43 6.70
CA PHE A 498 -17.28 -0.37 7.08
C PHE A 498 -16.04 0.05 6.29
N GLN A 499 -14.93 0.24 7.01
CA GLN A 499 -13.65 0.48 6.37
C GLN A 499 -13.10 -0.82 5.74
N TRP A 500 -12.20 -0.66 4.78
CA TRP A 500 -11.35 -1.71 4.21
C TRP A 500 -10.68 -2.62 5.26
N ASN A 501 -10.26 -2.07 6.41
CA ASN A 501 -9.55 -2.76 7.49
C ASN A 501 -10.32 -2.71 8.83
N ALA A 502 -11.64 -2.85 8.81
CA ALA A 502 -12.48 -2.78 10.01
C ALA A 502 -11.97 -3.69 11.17
N PRO A 503 -11.86 -3.16 12.41
CA PRO A 503 -11.48 -3.93 13.59
C PRO A 503 -12.32 -5.19 13.82
N ILE A 504 -11.66 -6.24 14.30
CA ILE A 504 -12.28 -7.44 14.88
C ILE A 504 -11.52 -7.76 16.17
N ARG A 505 -12.22 -7.86 17.29
CA ARG A 505 -11.61 -8.15 18.60
C ARG A 505 -12.44 -9.17 19.37
N ILE A 506 -11.75 -10.09 20.02
CA ILE A 506 -12.35 -10.95 21.05
C ILE A 506 -12.06 -10.28 22.40
N SER A 507 -13.06 -10.20 23.28
CA SER A 507 -12.87 -9.62 24.61
C SER A 507 -11.77 -10.37 25.37
N PRO A 508 -10.81 -9.66 26.00
CA PRO A 508 -9.83 -10.31 26.87
C PRO A 508 -10.44 -10.86 28.16
N HIS A 509 -11.70 -10.53 28.47
CA HIS A 509 -12.38 -10.94 29.71
C HIS A 509 -13.44 -12.03 29.50
N ASP A 510 -13.96 -12.18 28.28
CA ASP A 510 -15.03 -13.13 27.95
C ASP A 510 -14.93 -13.50 26.46
N PRO A 511 -14.27 -14.62 26.12
CA PRO A 511 -14.01 -14.94 24.71
C PRO A 511 -15.26 -15.30 23.88
N ASP A 512 -16.45 -15.39 24.49
CA ASP A 512 -17.71 -15.49 23.75
C ASP A 512 -18.17 -14.12 23.21
N VAL A 513 -17.56 -13.03 23.65
CA VAL A 513 -17.80 -11.67 23.17
C VAL A 513 -16.83 -11.31 22.05
N VAL A 514 -17.40 -11.01 20.89
CA VAL A 514 -16.64 -10.51 19.73
C VAL A 514 -17.19 -9.15 19.32
N TYR A 515 -16.28 -8.23 19.01
CA TYR A 515 -16.55 -6.89 18.54
C TYR A 515 -16.10 -6.71 17.10
N THR A 516 -16.85 -5.90 16.35
CA THR A 516 -16.39 -5.30 15.08
C THR A 516 -16.98 -3.90 14.95
N THR A 517 -16.46 -3.09 14.03
CA THR A 517 -16.87 -1.68 13.95
C THR A 517 -17.16 -1.20 12.53
N SER A 518 -18.26 -0.48 12.40
CA SER A 518 -18.56 0.42 11.27
C SER A 518 -18.34 1.86 11.75
N GLN A 519 -19.24 2.79 11.45
CA GLN A 519 -19.42 4.01 12.26
C GLN A 519 -19.94 3.74 13.68
N TYR A 520 -20.41 2.52 13.94
CA TYR A 520 -20.89 2.04 15.24
C TYR A 520 -20.04 0.89 15.76
N VAL A 521 -20.06 0.67 17.07
CA VAL A 521 -19.53 -0.55 17.70
C VAL A 521 -20.60 -1.63 17.69
N HIS A 522 -20.26 -2.78 17.11
CA HIS A 522 -21.10 -3.98 17.04
C HIS A 522 -20.56 -5.05 17.98
N ARG A 523 -21.44 -5.75 18.69
CA ARG A 523 -21.10 -6.84 19.60
C ARG A 523 -21.93 -8.07 19.33
N THR A 524 -21.29 -9.24 19.30
CA THR A 524 -21.96 -10.54 19.34
C THR A 524 -21.59 -11.30 20.61
N ARG A 525 -22.49 -12.18 21.07
CA ARG A 525 -22.31 -13.14 22.18
C ARG A 525 -22.65 -14.58 21.78
N ASP A 526 -22.98 -14.79 20.51
CA ASP A 526 -23.46 -16.06 19.96
C ASP A 526 -22.61 -16.48 18.76
N GLY A 527 -21.33 -16.08 18.75
CA GLY A 527 -20.42 -16.40 17.65
C GLY A 527 -20.83 -15.81 16.30
N GLY A 528 -21.49 -14.65 16.31
CA GLY A 528 -21.86 -13.89 15.13
C GLY A 528 -23.13 -14.37 14.44
N HIS A 529 -24.02 -15.08 15.16
CA HIS A 529 -25.40 -15.32 14.69
C HIS A 529 -26.22 -14.04 14.72
N SER A 530 -26.01 -13.19 15.73
CA SER A 530 -26.60 -11.87 15.82
C SER A 530 -25.59 -10.83 16.33
N TRP A 531 -25.84 -9.56 15.96
CA TRP A 531 -25.02 -8.42 16.34
C TRP A 531 -25.88 -7.32 16.96
N GLN A 532 -25.45 -6.84 18.12
CA GLN A 532 -26.03 -5.70 18.82
C GLN A 532 -25.20 -4.44 18.51
N VAL A 533 -25.87 -3.35 18.14
CA VAL A 533 -25.25 -2.02 18.09
C VAL A 533 -25.18 -1.46 19.51
N ILE A 534 -23.98 -1.12 19.99
CA ILE A 534 -23.73 -0.66 21.37
C ILE A 534 -23.07 0.71 21.43
N SER A 535 -23.27 1.54 20.40
CA SER A 535 -22.81 2.93 20.39
C SER A 535 -23.72 3.77 19.50
N PRO A 536 -23.75 5.10 19.68
CA PRO A 536 -24.14 6.03 18.62
C PRO A 536 -23.07 6.06 17.52
N ASP A 537 -23.27 6.89 16.47
CA ASP A 537 -22.23 7.15 15.48
C ASP A 537 -21.08 7.89 16.19
N LEU A 538 -19.90 7.26 16.25
CA LEU A 538 -18.73 7.79 16.97
C LEU A 538 -17.78 8.60 16.07
N THR A 539 -18.27 9.04 14.91
CA THR A 539 -17.49 9.72 13.87
C THR A 539 -18.00 11.15 13.67
N ARG A 540 -17.23 12.00 12.98
CA ARG A 540 -17.71 13.34 12.58
C ARG A 540 -18.85 13.24 11.57
N ALA A 541 -18.84 12.20 10.72
CA ALA A 541 -19.83 11.93 9.69
C ALA A 541 -20.10 13.17 8.79
N ASP A 542 -19.04 13.92 8.46
CA ASP A 542 -19.13 15.09 7.61
C ASP A 542 -19.65 14.70 6.21
N ARG A 543 -20.88 15.12 5.90
CA ARG A 543 -21.58 14.76 4.65
C ARG A 543 -20.81 15.15 3.39
N THR A 544 -19.94 16.15 3.44
CA THR A 544 -19.10 16.55 2.30
C THR A 544 -18.04 15.52 1.93
N LYS A 545 -17.79 14.55 2.83
CA LYS A 545 -16.77 13.49 2.69
C LYS A 545 -17.38 12.10 2.56
N LEU A 546 -18.71 12.00 2.41
CA LEU A 546 -19.45 10.73 2.33
C LEU A 546 -20.12 10.51 0.96
N ASP A 547 -19.76 11.31 -0.04
CA ASP A 547 -20.31 11.21 -1.39
C ASP A 547 -19.58 10.17 -2.26
N TYR A 548 -19.92 10.07 -3.54
CA TYR A 548 -19.18 9.29 -4.52
C TYR A 548 -17.71 9.72 -4.55
N SER A 549 -16.82 8.74 -4.54
CA SER A 549 -15.40 8.95 -4.71
C SER A 549 -15.03 8.92 -6.19
N GLY A 550 -14.01 9.66 -6.55
CA GLY A 550 -13.50 9.76 -7.91
C GLY A 550 -13.82 11.09 -8.57
N GLY A 551 -13.09 11.34 -9.66
CA GLY A 551 -13.09 12.61 -10.36
C GLY A 551 -14.17 12.71 -11.46
N PRO A 552 -14.06 13.75 -12.31
CA PRO A 552 -15.02 13.99 -13.39
C PRO A 552 -15.00 12.93 -14.50
N ILE A 553 -13.95 12.11 -14.59
CA ILE A 553 -13.82 11.06 -15.60
C ILE A 553 -14.29 9.70 -15.08
N SER A 554 -13.74 9.29 -13.93
CA SER A 554 -13.99 7.97 -13.37
C SER A 554 -14.26 8.01 -11.87
N ARG A 555 -15.17 7.13 -11.42
CA ARG A 555 -15.50 6.91 -10.01
C ARG A 555 -14.64 5.81 -9.38
N ASP A 556 -14.32 5.91 -8.09
CA ASP A 556 -13.58 4.90 -7.31
C ASP A 556 -14.35 4.57 -6.02
N ASN A 557 -15.36 3.70 -6.13
CA ASN A 557 -16.23 3.28 -5.03
C ASN A 557 -16.06 1.78 -4.74
N THR A 558 -14.82 1.35 -4.51
CA THR A 558 -14.53 -0.07 -4.22
C THR A 558 -14.62 -0.38 -2.72
N GLY A 559 -14.41 0.63 -1.86
CA GLY A 559 -14.60 0.51 -0.41
C GLY A 559 -13.45 1.11 0.41
N VAL A 560 -12.27 1.35 -0.19
CA VAL A 560 -11.12 1.95 0.50
C VAL A 560 -11.44 3.39 0.92
N GLU A 561 -12.28 4.05 0.13
CA GLU A 561 -12.67 5.45 0.24
C GLU A 561 -13.86 5.67 1.17
N VAL A 562 -14.41 4.61 1.76
CA VAL A 562 -15.43 4.72 2.80
C VAL A 562 -14.79 5.35 4.03
N TYR A 563 -15.29 6.52 4.39
CA TYR A 563 -14.76 7.39 5.43
C TYR A 563 -15.81 7.69 6.51
N GLY A 564 -15.40 8.25 7.64
CA GLY A 564 -16.30 8.44 8.78
C GLY A 564 -16.66 7.08 9.37
N THR A 565 -15.63 6.30 9.71
CA THR A 565 -15.71 4.95 10.29
C THR A 565 -14.88 4.87 11.58
N ILE A 566 -15.23 3.97 12.49
CA ILE A 566 -14.35 3.62 13.61
C ILE A 566 -13.23 2.72 13.05
N PHE A 567 -12.02 3.26 13.04
CA PHE A 567 -10.83 2.68 12.44
C PHE A 567 -9.97 1.90 13.45
N ALA A 568 -10.05 2.28 14.73
CA ALA A 568 -9.37 1.63 15.85
C ALA A 568 -10.38 1.33 16.96
N PHE A 569 -10.32 0.13 17.52
CA PHE A 569 -11.18 -0.28 18.63
C PHE A 569 -10.46 -1.28 19.52
N GLU A 570 -10.51 -1.07 20.84
CA GLU A 570 -9.95 -1.98 21.84
C GLU A 570 -10.81 -2.01 23.11
N GLU A 571 -10.87 -3.17 23.76
CA GLU A 571 -11.31 -3.28 25.15
C GLU A 571 -10.08 -3.32 26.07
N SER A 572 -10.14 -2.59 27.20
CA SER A 572 -9.05 -2.58 28.16
C SER A 572 -8.76 -4.00 28.69
N PRO A 573 -7.49 -4.45 28.70
CA PRO A 573 -7.13 -5.74 29.30
C PRO A 573 -7.25 -5.72 30.83
N GLN A 574 -7.39 -4.55 31.46
CA GLN A 574 -7.44 -4.41 32.92
C GLN A 574 -8.85 -4.25 33.47
N GLN A 575 -9.78 -3.73 32.67
CA GLN A 575 -11.14 -3.45 33.11
C GLN A 575 -12.16 -3.90 32.07
N ARG A 576 -12.96 -4.91 32.44
CA ARG A 576 -14.09 -5.38 31.64
C ARG A 576 -15.03 -4.22 31.33
N GLY A 577 -15.44 -4.09 30.07
CA GLY A 577 -16.39 -3.07 29.63
C GLY A 577 -15.84 -1.65 29.53
N LEU A 578 -14.53 -1.45 29.73
CA LEU A 578 -13.84 -0.20 29.36
C LEU A 578 -13.43 -0.28 27.88
N LEU A 579 -14.17 0.41 27.02
CA LEU A 579 -14.05 0.32 25.57
C LEU A 579 -13.51 1.63 24.97
N TRP A 580 -12.53 1.53 24.09
CA TRP A 580 -11.93 2.65 23.37
C TRP A 580 -12.28 2.55 21.88
N ALA A 581 -12.64 3.68 21.26
CA ALA A 581 -12.89 3.78 19.84
C ALA A 581 -12.20 5.02 19.26
N GLY A 582 -11.55 4.87 18.12
CA GLY A 582 -10.89 5.92 17.35
C GLY A 582 -11.37 5.92 15.90
N SER A 583 -11.76 7.08 15.36
CA SER A 583 -12.28 7.19 14.00
C SER A 583 -11.21 7.60 12.98
N ASP A 584 -11.46 7.28 11.70
CA ASP A 584 -10.63 7.72 10.58
C ASP A 584 -10.74 9.23 10.30
N ASP A 585 -11.74 9.89 10.90
CA ASP A 585 -11.98 11.33 10.87
C ASP A 585 -11.62 12.09 12.17
N GLY A 586 -10.88 11.42 13.05
CA GLY A 586 -10.07 12.09 14.09
C GLY A 586 -10.76 12.29 15.43
N LEU A 587 -11.72 11.45 15.77
CA LEU A 587 -12.37 11.43 17.09
C LEU A 587 -11.91 10.22 17.90
N VAL A 588 -11.77 10.42 19.22
CA VAL A 588 -11.52 9.36 20.20
C VAL A 588 -12.66 9.36 21.23
N HIS A 589 -13.26 8.20 21.44
CA HIS A 589 -14.35 8.00 22.38
C HIS A 589 -14.05 6.87 23.36
N VAL A 590 -14.61 6.98 24.56
CA VAL A 590 -14.51 5.93 25.59
C VAL A 590 -15.86 5.65 26.23
N SER A 591 -16.16 4.38 26.40
CA SER A 591 -17.24 3.90 27.26
C SER A 591 -16.64 3.24 28.51
N ARG A 592 -17.21 3.55 29.68
CA ARG A 592 -16.83 2.94 30.97
C ARG A 592 -17.89 1.98 31.52
N ASP A 593 -18.98 1.81 30.78
CA ASP A 593 -20.19 1.09 31.16
C ASP A 593 -20.60 0.06 30.08
N ASN A 594 -19.59 -0.54 29.44
CA ASN A 594 -19.75 -1.64 28.48
C ASN A 594 -20.63 -1.29 27.26
N GLY A 595 -20.51 -0.04 26.80
CA GLY A 595 -21.17 0.49 25.61
C GLY A 595 -22.51 1.18 25.88
N ALA A 596 -22.95 1.33 27.12
CA ALA A 596 -24.22 2.02 27.39
C ALA A 596 -24.11 3.54 27.13
N THR A 597 -23.00 4.16 27.51
CA THR A 597 -22.68 5.55 27.23
C THR A 597 -21.27 5.71 26.67
N TRP A 598 -21.09 6.74 25.83
CA TRP A 598 -19.82 7.05 25.18
C TRP A 598 -19.48 8.52 25.37
N LYS A 599 -18.26 8.79 25.83
CA LYS A 599 -17.74 10.15 26.01
C LYS A 599 -16.66 10.43 24.97
N ASN A 600 -16.78 11.56 24.28
CA ASN A 600 -15.71 12.08 23.43
C ASN A 600 -14.56 12.58 24.32
N VAL A 601 -13.38 12.01 24.13
CA VAL A 601 -12.14 12.34 24.87
C VAL A 601 -11.02 12.74 23.91
N THR A 602 -11.35 13.17 22.70
CA THR A 602 -10.39 13.57 21.66
C THR A 602 -9.43 14.61 22.23
N PRO A 603 -8.12 14.31 22.29
CA PRO A 603 -7.11 15.30 22.70
C PRO A 603 -7.13 16.52 21.78
N ALA A 604 -7.02 17.73 22.35
CA ALA A 604 -7.03 18.98 21.59
C ALA A 604 -5.88 19.09 20.56
N GLY A 605 -4.80 18.32 20.75
CA GLY A 605 -3.67 18.26 19.82
C GLY A 605 -3.88 17.35 18.61
N ILE A 606 -4.95 16.55 18.55
CA ILE A 606 -5.26 15.74 17.34
C ILE A 606 -5.69 16.71 16.23
N PRO A 607 -4.99 16.73 15.08
CA PRO A 607 -5.41 17.55 13.95
C PRO A 607 -6.77 17.10 13.40
N GLU A 608 -7.54 18.05 12.87
CA GLU A 608 -8.83 17.72 12.26
C GLU A 608 -8.68 16.77 11.06
N PHE A 609 -9.61 15.81 10.96
CA PHE A 609 -9.64 14.78 9.92
C PHE A 609 -8.37 13.91 9.87
N ALA A 610 -7.57 13.85 10.95
CA ALA A 610 -6.52 12.87 11.09
C ALA A 610 -7.11 11.47 11.34
N THR A 611 -6.42 10.41 10.95
CA THR A 611 -6.88 9.04 11.21
C THR A 611 -6.29 8.54 12.51
N VAL A 612 -7.15 8.12 13.45
CA VAL A 612 -6.73 7.37 14.63
C VAL A 612 -6.41 5.92 14.20
N ASN A 613 -5.13 5.61 14.05
CA ASN A 613 -4.68 4.35 13.46
C ASN A 613 -4.75 3.17 14.43
N THR A 614 -4.39 3.43 15.70
CA THR A 614 -4.40 2.43 16.77
C THR A 614 -4.49 3.10 18.13
N ILE A 615 -5.10 2.38 19.06
CA ILE A 615 -5.18 2.70 20.49
C ILE A 615 -4.60 1.49 21.21
N ASP A 616 -3.69 1.69 22.14
CA ASP A 616 -3.08 0.62 22.95
C ASP A 616 -3.38 0.88 24.43
N PRO A 617 -4.48 0.31 24.98
CA PRO A 617 -4.78 0.38 26.40
C PRO A 617 -3.73 -0.38 27.23
N SER A 618 -3.28 0.23 28.31
CA SER A 618 -2.23 -0.33 29.16
C SER A 618 -2.63 -1.64 29.82
N ARG A 619 -1.68 -2.58 29.88
CA ARG A 619 -1.77 -3.84 30.64
C ARG A 619 -1.50 -3.67 32.14
N HIS A 620 -1.21 -2.47 32.60
CA HIS A 620 -0.81 -2.21 33.98
C HIS A 620 -1.70 -1.20 34.71
N ASP A 621 -2.44 -0.37 33.97
CA ASP A 621 -3.22 0.72 34.55
C ASP A 621 -4.40 1.05 33.63
N PRO A 622 -5.67 0.86 34.08
CA PRO A 622 -6.84 1.12 33.25
C PRO A 622 -7.01 2.59 32.83
N ALA A 623 -6.33 3.53 33.49
CA ALA A 623 -6.34 4.95 33.13
C ALA A 623 -5.32 5.30 32.03
N ARG A 624 -4.47 4.35 31.61
CA ARG A 624 -3.41 4.61 30.61
C ARG A 624 -3.74 4.01 29.26
N ALA A 625 -3.52 4.79 28.21
CA ALA A 625 -3.51 4.34 26.84
C ALA A 625 -2.55 5.17 25.99
N LEU A 626 -2.00 4.57 24.95
CA LEU A 626 -1.31 5.26 23.86
C LEU A 626 -2.25 5.35 22.65
N VAL A 627 -2.22 6.47 21.94
CA VAL A 627 -2.99 6.68 20.71
C VAL A 627 -2.06 7.16 19.62
N ALA A 628 -1.96 6.40 18.53
CA ALA A 628 -1.17 6.78 17.37
C ALA A 628 -2.09 7.30 16.27
N VAL A 629 -1.76 8.48 15.74
CA VAL A 629 -2.56 9.24 14.79
C VAL A 629 -1.67 9.65 13.62
N TYR A 630 -2.21 9.60 12.40
CA TYR A 630 -1.53 10.09 11.21
C TYR A 630 -2.41 11.01 10.38
N ARG A 631 -1.75 11.89 9.61
CA ARG A 631 -2.41 12.81 8.66
C ARG A 631 -1.71 12.90 7.30
N TYR A 632 -0.83 11.97 6.98
CA TYR A 632 -0.05 11.97 5.73
C TYR A 632 -0.93 12.00 4.46
N ARG A 633 -2.16 11.45 4.52
CA ARG A 633 -3.15 11.51 3.43
C ARG A 633 -3.74 12.91 3.19
N GLN A 634 -3.23 13.91 3.90
CA GLN A 634 -3.49 15.33 3.71
C GLN A 634 -2.19 16.14 3.58
N ASP A 635 -1.10 15.47 3.19
CA ASP A 635 0.23 16.08 3.01
C ASP A 635 0.84 16.64 4.31
N ASP A 636 0.57 15.93 5.41
CA ASP A 636 1.11 16.20 6.75
C ASP A 636 1.77 14.92 7.28
N ASP A 637 3.08 14.83 7.10
CA ASP A 637 3.92 13.67 7.40
C ASP A 637 4.32 13.56 8.89
N LYS A 638 3.90 14.53 9.72
CA LYS A 638 4.22 14.53 11.15
C LYS A 638 3.61 13.30 11.83
N PRO A 639 4.39 12.53 12.60
CA PRO A 639 3.83 11.49 13.46
C PRO A 639 3.19 12.14 14.70
N TYR A 640 2.00 11.67 15.08
CA TYR A 640 1.31 12.13 16.27
C TYR A 640 1.10 10.95 17.23
N ILE A 641 1.64 11.06 18.44
CA ILE A 641 1.49 10.05 19.50
C ILE A 641 0.99 10.76 20.76
N PHE A 642 -0.12 10.28 21.29
CA PHE A 642 -0.72 10.78 22.52
C PHE A 642 -0.66 9.72 23.60
N ARG A 643 -0.50 10.15 24.85
CA ARG A 643 -0.58 9.30 26.03
C ARG A 643 -1.57 9.90 27.00
N THR A 644 -2.51 9.09 27.50
CA THR A 644 -3.34 9.44 28.65
C THR A 644 -2.90 8.68 29.90
N THR A 645 -3.22 9.25 31.06
CA THR A 645 -3.01 8.64 32.39
C THR A 645 -4.21 8.87 33.31
N ASN A 646 -5.38 9.23 32.79
CA ASN A 646 -6.61 9.52 33.55
C ASN A 646 -7.89 9.05 32.86
#